data_AF-A0A261CB33-F1
#
_entry.id   AF-A0A261CB33-F1
#
_cell.length_a   1.000
_cell.length_b   1.000
_cell.length_c   1.000
_cell.angle_alpha   90.00
_cell.angle_beta   90.00
_cell.angle_gamma   90.00
#
_symmetry.space_group_name_H-M   'P 1'
#
loop_
_entity.id
_entity.type
_entity.pdbx_description
1 polymer ?
#
loop_
_entity_poly.entity_id
_entity_poly.type
_entity_poly.pdbx_seq_one_letter_code
_entity_poly.pdbx_strand_id
1 'polypeptide(L)'
;MSVFLFLSLFLFYFCNTVFSYYVQNKRFDYDPSPVLMYNQMYSHQKWIPYHYEIDQPADENVVPDWESMSDGGTIDKRVTADQINSLLKNAWLGMAAESIWKVRPAARKFETDRNLVIPAVQHPLEDSETKNKLADFWTRWETKKSDSNNLDEKETYDFEDPLGATFGGAVTDDKVDIDVLHQSTKSSRSFSLDNTLENRKTDRSCFDIELPDFQPWREKRSQILSIAKPKEFGMSQIDVLKARLKSLADEKNLKSLKKAGDVSQKFLTLRENLITAWGREDRVESFKIVIECTHLLQSIPPYSEEYPYYWLLSIDVIDTFGKLLHDRLLLKSNEARNKNGQTDLPVNFNVEQVPKNVKDMAMNWFLKLSEIIDIPVRFYIECSMIACLKFFDATNLSINLERLSLMCSVFPDDLSSIFARVHISRYSMLIDPLNRSPHWRVLHDWMQAPKDLMEDSHHKKLLLSEVRKQDVSIQGIAWIVQCIAHRAHTVDDLVPLFAYCRKATPLNEKTYILISAVIEGLPSKYLSVHSEQVLDIVFALHEEFEDPLTRLGKRFFSMPPVEENRKFVKKSVWMRVVDIANFSTFVNCCAAWTSFTAKYYSLKDINRIIELALVRIRMDDQTKKKENTHLLVDLISSFLEFTAEKDDCLKIVTNNSFIKMVDIIGFDMQSTSICSRRILEIFTMRFEKHSIFDVSVCGFIIEKCHSMCKSYRLEDSGEIKVMEQLVCSSLSLIDFKRISDMDQCVELLIRCREEMGLRQDVLAHIINMLFEFTQFAHRTLKAGKRKSDFMRVCITNLSLTIPAIRDPVKRVKMTVQNIQMCLLANFLPQVNSEKCAMYR
;
A
#
# COMPACT_ATOMS: atom_id res chain seq x y z
N MET A 1 -42.52 16.86 55.40
CA MET A 1 -41.26 16.09 55.22
C MET A 1 -41.46 14.64 55.66
N SER A 2 -41.90 13.74 54.77
CA SER A 2 -41.94 12.29 55.07
C SER A 2 -42.04 11.40 53.82
N VAL A 3 -42.60 11.88 52.70
CA VAL A 3 -42.73 11.04 51.49
C VAL A 3 -41.51 11.14 50.55
N PHE A 4 -40.90 12.33 50.42
CA PHE A 4 -39.73 12.53 49.56
C PHE A 4 -38.44 11.90 50.10
N LEU A 5 -38.31 11.78 51.43
CA LEU A 5 -37.16 11.12 52.06
C LEU A 5 -37.25 9.59 51.89
N PHE A 6 -38.47 9.04 51.91
CA PHE A 6 -38.73 7.61 51.72
C PHE A 6 -38.45 7.15 50.28
N LEU A 7 -38.87 7.93 49.26
CA LEU A 7 -38.54 7.63 47.87
C LEU A 7 -37.04 7.70 47.56
N SER A 8 -36.32 8.63 48.19
CA SER A 8 -34.86 8.76 48.03
C SER A 8 -34.12 7.56 48.66
N LEU A 9 -34.50 7.14 49.87
CA LEU A 9 -33.91 5.97 50.53
C LEU A 9 -34.27 4.66 49.81
N PHE A 10 -35.48 4.55 49.25
CA PHE A 10 -35.90 3.37 48.49
C PHE A 10 -35.14 3.24 47.15
N LEU A 11 -34.93 4.35 46.42
CA LEU A 11 -34.09 4.33 45.21
C LEU A 11 -32.63 4.01 45.53
N PHE A 12 -32.08 4.50 46.64
CA PHE A 12 -30.71 4.21 47.05
C PHE A 12 -30.52 2.73 47.45
N TYR A 13 -31.52 2.13 48.11
CA TYR A 13 -31.50 0.72 48.49
C TYR A 13 -31.70 -0.19 47.27
N PHE A 14 -32.60 0.17 46.34
CA PHE A 14 -32.84 -0.58 45.11
C PHE A 14 -31.60 -0.55 44.19
N CYS A 15 -30.96 0.61 44.01
CA CYS A 15 -29.73 0.72 43.23
C CYS A 15 -28.56 -0.05 43.87
N ASN A 16 -28.37 -0.02 45.20
CA ASN A 16 -27.31 -0.79 45.85
C ASN A 16 -27.52 -2.32 45.80
N THR A 17 -28.78 -2.77 45.84
CA THR A 17 -29.12 -4.20 45.78
C THR A 17 -28.97 -4.74 44.35
N VAL A 18 -29.38 -3.97 43.34
CA VAL A 18 -29.18 -4.32 41.92
C VAL A 18 -27.72 -4.22 41.51
N PHE A 19 -26.96 -3.25 42.05
CA PHE A 19 -25.51 -3.14 41.79
C PHE A 19 -24.73 -4.24 42.51
N SER A 20 -25.12 -4.66 43.72
CA SER A 20 -24.51 -5.82 44.40
C SER A 20 -24.84 -7.15 43.70
N TYR A 21 -26.05 -7.30 43.16
CA TYR A 21 -26.44 -8.44 42.34
C TYR A 21 -25.72 -8.47 40.97
N TYR A 22 -25.46 -7.31 40.38
CA TYR A 22 -24.71 -7.18 39.13
C TYR A 22 -23.19 -7.38 39.31
N VAL A 23 -22.64 -6.94 40.45
CA VAL A 23 -21.22 -7.12 40.82
C VAL A 23 -20.93 -8.55 41.30
N GLN A 24 -21.90 -9.26 41.90
CA GLN A 24 -21.76 -10.68 42.25
C GLN A 24 -21.89 -11.63 41.05
N ASN A 25 -22.59 -11.23 39.97
CA ASN A 25 -22.81 -12.08 38.78
C ASN A 25 -21.82 -11.85 37.62
N LYS A 26 -20.86 -10.94 37.75
CA LYS A 26 -19.72 -10.81 36.82
C LYS A 26 -18.40 -10.71 37.58
N ARG A 27 -17.82 -11.86 37.93
CA ARG A 27 -16.36 -11.94 38.13
C ARG A 27 -15.69 -11.75 36.76
N PHE A 28 -15.05 -10.60 36.59
CA PHE A 28 -13.88 -10.47 35.75
C PHE A 28 -12.74 -11.25 36.45
N ASP A 29 -12.24 -12.30 35.80
CA ASP A 29 -10.93 -12.85 36.13
C ASP A 29 -9.87 -11.87 35.61
N TYR A 30 -9.52 -10.91 36.45
CA TYR A 30 -8.17 -10.37 36.49
C TYR A 30 -7.39 -11.33 37.39
N ASP A 31 -6.45 -12.08 36.83
CA ASP A 31 -5.48 -12.83 37.62
C ASP A 31 -4.22 -11.96 37.77
N PRO A 32 -3.96 -11.38 38.96
CA PRO A 32 -2.67 -10.85 39.33
C PRO A 32 -1.75 -12.01 39.75
N SER A 33 -0.52 -11.95 39.26
CA SER A 33 0.70 -12.68 39.66
C SER A 33 0.68 -13.52 40.98
N PRO A 34 1.39 -14.68 40.99
CA PRO A 34 1.27 -15.78 41.95
C PRO A 34 2.01 -15.54 43.30
N VAL A 35 1.49 -14.67 44.16
CA VAL A 35 2.04 -14.49 45.52
C VAL A 35 1.07 -14.83 46.65
N LEU A 36 -0.22 -15.09 46.37
CA LEU A 36 -1.22 -15.35 47.42
C LEU A 36 -1.73 -16.79 47.56
N MET A 37 -1.14 -17.75 46.83
CA MET A 37 -1.53 -19.16 46.86
C MET A 37 -0.83 -19.93 47.99
N TYR A 38 -0.81 -19.40 49.22
CA TYR A 38 -0.17 -20.10 50.35
C TYR A 38 -1.05 -20.37 51.57
N ASN A 39 -2.32 -19.94 51.63
CA ASN A 39 -3.11 -20.28 52.79
C ASN A 39 -4.55 -20.65 52.43
N GLN A 40 -4.97 -21.80 52.96
CA GLN A 40 -6.33 -22.31 53.09
C GLN A 40 -6.77 -23.34 52.04
N MET A 41 -6.04 -24.46 52.08
CA MET A 41 -6.61 -25.81 52.05
C MET A 41 -7.77 -25.97 53.06
N TYR A 42 -8.63 -26.96 52.78
CA TYR A 42 -9.78 -27.50 53.56
C TYR A 42 -11.10 -26.71 53.40
N SER A 43 -12.24 -27.29 53.01
CA SER A 43 -12.76 -28.66 53.12
C SER A 43 -13.91 -28.86 52.10
N HIS A 44 -13.92 -29.95 51.33
CA HIS A 44 -14.90 -31.07 51.40
C HIS A 44 -16.39 -30.62 51.49
N GLN A 45 -17.29 -30.89 50.53
CA GLN A 45 -17.87 -32.22 50.24
C GLN A 45 -18.90 -32.18 49.07
N LYS A 46 -18.83 -33.21 48.21
CA LYS A 46 -19.92 -33.95 47.52
C LYS A 46 -20.73 -33.34 46.33
N TRP A 47 -20.67 -34.09 45.23
CA TRP A 47 -21.58 -34.24 44.07
C TRP A 47 -23.06 -34.55 44.48
N ILE A 48 -24.15 -34.53 43.67
CA ILE A 48 -24.45 -35.08 42.31
C ILE A 48 -25.77 -34.42 41.72
N PRO A 49 -26.37 -34.78 40.54
CA PRO A 49 -26.80 -33.87 39.46
C PRO A 49 -28.35 -33.90 39.19
N TYR A 50 -28.86 -33.25 38.12
CA TYR A 50 -29.98 -33.69 37.22
C TYR A 50 -30.40 -32.52 36.28
N HIS A 51 -30.13 -32.60 34.97
CA HIS A 51 -31.01 -32.94 33.82
C HIS A 51 -31.73 -31.76 33.16
N TYR A 52 -31.57 -31.70 31.83
CA TYR A 52 -32.15 -30.73 30.89
C TYR A 52 -33.61 -31.09 30.54
N GLU A 53 -34.45 -30.07 30.39
CA GLU A 53 -35.69 -30.16 29.61
C GLU A 53 -35.71 -29.12 28.48
N ILE A 54 -36.46 -29.49 27.43
CA ILE A 54 -36.33 -29.18 26.01
C ILE A 54 -37.32 -28.08 25.55
N ASP A 55 -36.93 -27.38 24.47
CA ASP A 55 -37.64 -26.53 23.50
C ASP A 55 -39.18 -26.30 23.57
N GLN A 56 -39.58 -25.06 23.25
CA GLN A 56 -40.87 -24.73 22.62
C GLN A 56 -40.68 -23.81 21.39
N PRO A 57 -41.47 -23.96 20.30
CA PRO A 57 -41.30 -23.22 19.05
C PRO A 57 -42.05 -21.87 19.03
N ALA A 58 -41.56 -20.94 18.21
CA ALA A 58 -42.17 -19.62 17.99
C ALA A 58 -43.22 -19.65 16.85
N ASP A 59 -44.32 -18.94 17.07
CA ASP A 59 -45.46 -18.80 16.13
C ASP A 59 -45.10 -17.94 14.91
N GLU A 60 -45.33 -18.50 13.72
CA GLU A 60 -45.34 -17.78 12.44
C GLU A 60 -46.74 -17.17 12.24
N ASN A 61 -46.86 -15.83 12.31
CA ASN A 61 -47.80 -15.01 11.52
C ASN A 61 -47.88 -13.57 12.07
N VAL A 62 -47.01 -12.68 11.59
CA VAL A 62 -47.24 -11.23 11.64
C VAL A 62 -46.83 -10.64 10.30
N VAL A 63 -47.81 -10.26 9.49
CA VAL A 63 -47.61 -9.48 8.26
C VAL A 63 -47.61 -7.99 8.66
N PRO A 64 -46.55 -7.21 8.38
CA PRO A 64 -46.56 -5.77 8.64
C PRO A 64 -47.34 -5.03 7.54
N ASP A 65 -48.26 -4.17 7.96
CA ASP A 65 -49.07 -3.29 7.12
C ASP A 65 -48.24 -2.07 6.66
N TRP A 66 -48.13 -1.85 5.35
CA TRP A 66 -47.20 -0.89 4.73
C TRP A 66 -47.84 0.47 4.37
N GLU A 67 -49.11 0.71 4.71
CA GLU A 67 -49.81 1.94 4.33
C GLU A 67 -49.70 3.10 5.34
N SER A 68 -49.07 2.91 6.51
CA SER A 68 -49.05 3.95 7.57
C SER A 68 -47.89 4.97 7.50
N MET A 69 -47.05 4.97 6.46
CA MET A 69 -45.88 5.88 6.38
C MET A 69 -46.09 7.13 5.50
N SER A 70 -47.30 7.40 5.02
CA SER A 70 -47.57 8.58 4.18
C SER A 70 -47.84 9.89 4.93
N ASP A 71 -47.99 9.88 6.26
CA ASP A 71 -48.27 11.10 7.00
C ASP A 71 -47.01 11.72 7.63
N GLY A 72 -46.72 12.94 7.17
CA GLY A 72 -45.61 13.77 7.61
C GLY A 72 -45.69 14.11 9.09
N GLY A 73 -45.05 13.28 9.91
CA GLY A 73 -44.67 13.60 11.28
C GLY A 73 -43.16 13.78 11.37
N THR A 74 -42.72 14.89 11.96
CA THR A 74 -41.32 15.19 12.27
C THR A 74 -40.70 14.09 13.14
N ILE A 75 -39.88 13.22 12.54
CA ILE A 75 -39.08 12.21 13.25
C ILE A 75 -37.79 12.86 13.74
N ASP A 76 -37.62 12.87 15.05
CA ASP A 76 -36.42 13.27 15.77
C ASP A 76 -35.24 12.36 15.36
N LYS A 77 -34.23 12.94 14.69
CA LYS A 77 -33.16 12.22 14.02
C LYS A 77 -32.00 11.93 14.96
N ARG A 78 -31.95 10.72 15.52
CA ARG A 78 -30.69 9.98 15.73
C ARG A 78 -30.96 8.50 15.47
N VAL A 79 -30.81 8.09 14.21
CA VAL A 79 -30.77 6.68 13.88
C VAL A 79 -29.48 6.11 14.48
N THR A 80 -29.57 5.13 15.36
CA THR A 80 -28.38 4.52 15.98
C THR A 80 -27.65 3.64 14.95
N ALA A 81 -26.33 3.45 15.11
CA ALA A 81 -25.54 2.58 14.23
C ALA A 81 -26.15 1.17 14.12
N ASP A 82 -26.78 0.67 15.19
CA ASP A 82 -27.48 -0.62 15.21
C ASP A 82 -28.73 -0.66 14.32
N GLN A 83 -29.49 0.44 14.23
CA GLN A 83 -30.63 0.54 13.32
C GLN A 83 -30.18 0.58 11.85
N ILE A 84 -29.07 1.27 11.56
CA ILE A 84 -28.46 1.28 10.23
C ILE A 84 -27.97 -0.13 9.86
N ASN A 85 -27.27 -0.81 10.79
CA ASN A 85 -26.78 -2.17 10.58
C ASN A 85 -27.93 -3.17 10.42
N SER A 86 -29.03 -3.01 11.16
CA SER A 86 -30.25 -3.82 11.01
C SER A 86 -30.94 -3.62 9.66
N LEU A 87 -31.05 -2.38 9.19
CA LEU A 87 -31.61 -2.07 7.86
C LEU A 87 -30.75 -2.62 6.72
N LEU A 88 -29.42 -2.49 6.84
CA LEU A 88 -28.49 -3.08 5.87
C LEU A 88 -28.54 -4.61 5.89
N LYS A 89 -28.62 -5.22 7.09
CA LYS A 89 -28.82 -6.66 7.24
C LYS A 89 -30.13 -7.10 6.64
N ASN A 90 -31.23 -6.40 6.85
CA ASN A 90 -32.54 -6.75 6.28
C ASN A 90 -32.59 -6.57 4.76
N ALA A 91 -31.99 -5.50 4.22
CA ALA A 91 -31.80 -5.31 2.78
C ALA A 91 -30.97 -6.45 2.16
N TRP A 92 -29.99 -6.97 2.90
CA TRP A 92 -29.15 -8.07 2.44
C TRP A 92 -29.78 -9.46 2.64
N LEU A 93 -30.47 -9.68 3.75
CA LEU A 93 -31.17 -10.91 4.17
C LEU A 93 -32.43 -11.17 3.34
N GLY A 94 -33.18 -10.13 2.95
CA GLY A 94 -34.33 -10.24 2.04
C GLY A 94 -33.97 -10.81 0.67
N MET A 95 -32.68 -10.90 0.35
CA MET A 95 -32.15 -11.49 -0.88
C MET A 95 -31.27 -12.74 -0.62
N ALA A 96 -31.22 -13.23 0.62
CA ALA A 96 -30.50 -14.42 1.04
C ALA A 96 -31.46 -15.37 1.78
N ALA A 97 -32.56 -15.73 1.12
CA ALA A 97 -33.30 -16.92 1.54
C ALA A 97 -32.37 -18.14 1.38
N GLU A 98 -32.23 -18.86 2.49
CA GLU A 98 -31.44 -20.07 2.71
C GLU A 98 -29.93 -19.92 3.06
N SER A 99 -29.59 -20.57 4.19
CA SER A 99 -28.25 -20.89 4.74
C SER A 99 -27.50 -19.78 5.49
N ILE A 100 -27.94 -19.54 6.75
CA ILE A 100 -27.29 -18.62 7.72
C ILE A 100 -26.58 -19.37 8.88
N TRP A 101 -26.75 -20.69 9.02
CA TRP A 101 -26.23 -21.43 10.18
C TRP A 101 -24.91 -22.20 9.98
N LYS A 102 -24.23 -22.08 8.82
CA LYS A 102 -23.03 -22.88 8.51
C LYS A 102 -21.67 -22.21 8.75
N VAL A 103 -21.63 -20.94 9.17
CA VAL A 103 -20.34 -20.23 9.42
C VAL A 103 -19.82 -20.41 10.86
N ARG A 104 -20.69 -20.82 11.81
CA ARG A 104 -20.26 -21.14 13.19
C ARG A 104 -19.82 -22.60 13.47
N PRO A 105 -20.24 -23.65 12.73
CA PRO A 105 -19.79 -25.02 13.01
C PRO A 105 -18.34 -25.31 12.63
N ALA A 106 -17.74 -24.54 11.72
CA ALA A 106 -16.34 -24.75 11.32
C ALA A 106 -15.40 -24.46 12.51
N ALA A 107 -15.58 -23.31 13.18
CA ALA A 107 -14.81 -22.95 14.38
C ALA A 107 -14.98 -23.96 15.53
N ARG A 108 -16.18 -24.50 15.76
CA ARG A 108 -16.45 -25.49 16.83
C ARG A 108 -15.99 -26.92 16.53
N LYS A 109 -15.88 -27.32 15.26
CA LYS A 109 -15.38 -28.66 14.89
C LYS A 109 -13.92 -28.87 15.30
N PHE A 110 -13.12 -27.81 15.32
CA PHE A 110 -11.71 -27.87 15.78
C PHE A 110 -11.57 -27.81 17.31
N GLU A 111 -12.54 -27.26 18.04
CA GLU A 111 -12.55 -27.23 19.51
C GLU A 111 -12.97 -28.56 20.15
N THR A 112 -13.74 -29.38 19.42
CA THR A 112 -14.40 -30.58 19.98
C THR A 112 -13.88 -31.91 19.45
N ASP A 113 -13.12 -31.92 18.35
CA ASP A 113 -12.55 -33.13 17.78
C ASP A 113 -11.08 -33.29 18.18
N ARG A 114 -10.79 -34.21 19.10
CA ARG A 114 -9.42 -34.51 19.57
C ARG A 114 -8.49 -34.99 18.45
N ASN A 115 -9.01 -35.40 17.29
CA ASN A 115 -8.21 -35.74 16.11
C ASN A 115 -7.90 -34.53 15.22
N LEU A 116 -8.55 -33.38 15.43
CA LEU A 116 -8.27 -32.09 14.80
C LEU A 116 -7.52 -31.12 15.72
N VAL A 117 -7.37 -31.46 17.00
CA VAL A 117 -6.33 -30.89 17.87
C VAL A 117 -5.00 -31.39 17.34
N ILE A 118 -4.40 -30.62 16.44
CA ILE A 118 -3.07 -30.89 15.90
C ILE A 118 -2.12 -30.96 17.10
N PRO A 119 -1.54 -32.12 17.45
CA PRO A 119 -0.46 -32.18 18.41
C PRO A 119 0.61 -31.21 17.92
N ALA A 120 1.19 -30.39 18.79
CA ALA A 120 2.23 -29.43 18.41
C ALA A 120 3.27 -30.13 17.52
N VAL A 121 3.14 -29.97 16.20
CA VAL A 121 4.10 -30.49 15.24
C VAL A 121 5.37 -29.71 15.54
N GLN A 122 6.46 -30.44 15.79
CA GLN A 122 7.73 -29.88 16.24
C GLN A 122 8.07 -28.64 15.43
N HIS A 123 8.34 -27.55 16.15
CA HIS A 123 8.76 -26.31 15.55
C HIS A 123 10.01 -26.59 14.68
N PRO A 124 10.19 -25.96 13.49
CA PRO A 124 11.40 -26.11 12.66
C PRO A 124 12.74 -25.75 13.36
N LEU A 125 12.67 -25.34 14.62
CA LEU A 125 13.80 -24.93 15.46
C LEU A 125 14.20 -26.01 16.48
N GLU A 126 13.56 -27.18 16.47
CA GLU A 126 13.85 -28.31 17.36
C GLU A 126 15.01 -29.19 16.89
N ASP A 127 15.89 -28.69 16.02
CA ASP A 127 17.10 -29.43 15.69
C ASP A 127 18.18 -29.21 16.77
N SER A 128 18.36 -30.19 17.65
CA SER A 128 19.41 -30.20 18.68
C SER A 128 20.81 -30.14 18.06
N GLU A 129 20.95 -30.49 16.79
CA GLU A 129 22.23 -30.58 16.09
C GLU A 129 22.83 -29.20 15.77
N THR A 130 22.01 -28.19 15.45
CA THR A 130 22.46 -26.81 15.17
C THR A 130 22.99 -26.11 16.42
N LYS A 131 22.40 -26.34 17.60
CA LYS A 131 22.90 -25.80 18.87
C LYS A 131 24.31 -26.32 19.22
N ASN A 132 24.55 -27.62 19.01
CA ASN A 132 25.86 -28.23 19.27
C ASN A 132 26.90 -27.76 18.24
N LYS A 133 26.54 -27.67 16.95
CA LYS A 133 27.42 -27.11 15.91
C LYS A 133 27.78 -25.64 16.16
N LEU A 134 26.84 -24.85 16.68
CA LEU A 134 27.09 -23.44 17.04
C LEU A 134 28.10 -23.34 18.20
N ALA A 135 27.97 -24.18 19.23
CA ALA A 135 28.93 -24.23 20.33
C ALA A 135 30.34 -24.62 19.86
N ASP A 136 30.46 -25.68 19.05
CA ASP A 136 31.73 -26.14 18.48
C ASP A 136 32.38 -25.09 17.56
N PHE A 137 31.58 -24.35 16.79
CA PHE A 137 32.05 -23.26 15.95
C PHE A 137 32.72 -22.15 16.77
N TRP A 138 32.10 -21.71 17.87
CA TRP A 138 32.66 -20.67 18.74
C TRP A 138 33.97 -21.09 19.39
N THR A 139 34.07 -22.34 19.85
CA THR A 139 35.32 -22.86 20.43
C THR A 139 36.44 -22.90 19.38
N ARG A 140 36.14 -23.28 18.14
CA ARG A 140 37.10 -23.24 17.02
C ARG A 140 37.47 -21.82 16.59
N TRP A 141 36.54 -20.88 16.72
CA TRP A 141 36.76 -19.47 16.39
C TRP A 141 37.66 -18.78 17.42
N GLU A 142 37.41 -19.02 18.71
CA GLU A 142 38.21 -18.47 19.81
C GLU A 142 39.65 -19.00 19.81
N THR A 143 39.83 -20.30 19.52
CA THR A 143 41.16 -20.91 19.38
C THR A 143 41.95 -20.31 18.20
N LYS A 144 41.32 -20.08 17.04
CA LYS A 144 41.97 -19.39 15.91
C LYS A 144 42.33 -17.93 16.23
N LYS A 145 41.51 -17.23 17.01
CA LYS A 145 41.78 -15.86 17.48
C LYS A 145 42.96 -15.81 18.46
N SER A 146 43.16 -16.84 19.28
CA SER A 146 44.35 -16.96 20.13
C SER A 146 45.61 -17.36 19.34
N ASP A 147 45.48 -18.20 18.32
CA ASP A 147 46.61 -18.64 17.49
C ASP A 147 47.16 -17.50 16.62
N SER A 148 46.30 -16.60 16.11
CA SER A 148 46.74 -15.40 15.39
C SER A 148 47.51 -14.41 16.26
N ASN A 149 47.34 -14.47 17.59
CA ASN A 149 48.06 -13.61 18.53
C ASN A 149 49.39 -14.21 19.01
N ASN A 150 49.68 -15.49 18.71
CA ASN A 150 50.82 -16.24 19.26
C ASN A 150 51.89 -16.65 18.21
N LEU A 151 51.74 -16.29 16.93
CA LEU A 151 52.73 -16.59 15.88
C LEU A 151 53.76 -15.46 15.76
N ASP A 152 54.72 -15.45 16.69
CA ASP A 152 55.92 -14.60 16.68
C ASP A 152 57.19 -15.46 16.43
N GLU A 153 57.10 -16.45 15.53
CA GLU A 153 58.26 -17.22 15.05
C GLU A 153 58.46 -17.05 13.54
N LYS A 154 59.69 -16.69 13.16
CA LYS A 154 60.15 -16.35 11.82
C LYS A 154 60.02 -17.51 10.83
N GLU A 155 58.98 -17.49 10.02
CA GLU A 155 59.03 -17.94 8.62
C GLU A 155 58.87 -16.72 7.71
N THR A 156 59.73 -16.59 6.70
CA THR A 156 59.72 -15.48 5.73
C THR A 156 58.52 -15.65 4.78
N TYR A 157 57.35 -15.18 5.23
CA TYR A 157 56.18 -14.94 4.39
C TYR A 157 56.17 -13.47 3.97
N ASP A 158 55.92 -13.18 2.68
CA ASP A 158 55.50 -11.85 2.23
C ASP A 158 54.11 -11.56 2.83
N PHE A 159 54.10 -11.00 4.03
CA PHE A 159 52.90 -10.54 4.71
C PHE A 159 52.40 -9.26 4.04
N GLU A 160 51.46 -9.38 3.11
CA GLU A 160 50.64 -8.25 2.67
C GLU A 160 49.53 -7.99 3.71
N ASP A 161 49.61 -6.85 4.39
CA ASP A 161 48.60 -6.42 5.37
C ASP A 161 47.20 -6.44 4.74
N PRO A 162 46.21 -7.15 5.34
CA PRO A 162 44.83 -7.17 4.86
C PRO A 162 44.19 -5.77 4.73
N LEU A 163 44.73 -4.77 5.42
CA LEU A 163 44.27 -3.37 5.41
C LEU A 163 45.15 -2.43 4.57
N GLY A 164 46.27 -2.91 4.01
CA GLY A 164 47.16 -2.13 3.15
C GLY A 164 48.02 -1.07 3.84
N ALA A 165 48.17 -1.11 5.17
CA ALA A 165 49.10 -0.23 5.88
C ALA A 165 50.55 -0.71 5.69
N THR A 166 51.16 -0.37 4.55
CA THR A 166 52.63 -0.31 4.50
C THR A 166 53.07 0.79 5.46
N PHE A 167 53.72 0.42 6.57
CA PHE A 167 54.42 1.38 7.42
C PHE A 167 55.34 2.24 6.55
N GLY A 168 55.15 3.55 6.61
CA GLY A 168 55.87 4.51 5.78
C GLY A 168 57.38 4.34 5.87
N GLY A 169 57.96 3.81 4.80
CA GLY A 169 59.37 3.95 4.47
C GLY A 169 59.45 4.88 3.26
N ALA A 170 59.71 6.17 3.51
CA ALA A 170 60.15 7.06 2.46
C ALA A 170 61.49 6.54 1.92
N VAL A 171 61.48 5.85 0.79
CA VAL A 171 62.68 5.62 -0.01
C VAL A 171 62.43 6.30 -1.34
N THR A 172 63.04 7.47 -1.47
CA THR A 172 63.24 8.15 -2.73
C THR A 172 64.03 7.24 -3.65
N ASP A 173 63.37 6.68 -4.67
CA ASP A 173 64.04 6.47 -5.94
C ASP A 173 63.02 6.59 -7.07
N ASP A 174 63.21 7.63 -7.86
CA ASP A 174 62.46 7.94 -9.07
C ASP A 174 62.69 6.84 -10.10
N LYS A 175 61.69 5.99 -10.31
CA LYS A 175 61.43 5.34 -11.60
C LYS A 175 59.96 4.93 -11.68
N VAL A 176 59.17 5.85 -12.21
CA VAL A 176 57.83 5.58 -12.70
C VAL A 176 57.97 4.64 -13.90
N ASP A 177 57.60 3.36 -13.75
CA ASP A 177 57.43 2.47 -14.90
C ASP A 177 56.19 2.93 -15.69
N ILE A 178 56.46 3.63 -16.79
CA ILE A 178 55.48 4.24 -17.70
C ILE A 178 54.79 3.21 -18.62
N ASP A 179 55.02 1.91 -18.45
CA ASP A 179 54.52 0.89 -19.39
C ASP A 179 53.31 0.05 -18.92
N VAL A 180 52.66 0.40 -17.80
CA VAL A 180 51.36 -0.22 -17.41
C VAL A 180 50.15 0.62 -17.82
N LEU A 181 50.35 1.83 -18.37
CA LEU A 181 49.28 2.76 -18.74
C LEU A 181 48.76 2.65 -20.18
N HIS A 182 49.28 1.73 -21.00
CA HIS A 182 48.90 1.67 -22.44
C HIS A 182 48.15 0.40 -22.91
N GLN A 183 47.57 -0.40 -22.00
CA GLN A 183 46.64 -1.48 -22.39
C GLN A 183 45.27 -1.48 -21.66
N SER A 184 44.83 -0.36 -21.10
CA SER A 184 43.47 -0.22 -20.52
C SER A 184 42.57 0.78 -21.26
N THR A 185 42.73 0.95 -22.57
CA THR A 185 41.70 1.58 -23.41
C THR A 185 40.58 0.59 -23.73
N LYS A 186 39.84 0.17 -22.71
CA LYS A 186 38.45 -0.28 -22.82
C LYS A 186 37.77 -0.16 -21.45
N SER A 187 36.88 0.84 -21.36
CA SER A 187 35.88 1.06 -20.30
C SER A 187 36.40 1.55 -18.95
N SER A 188 36.91 2.79 -18.90
CA SER A 188 36.67 3.65 -17.74
C SER A 188 35.16 3.92 -17.64
N ARG A 189 34.42 3.08 -16.88
CA ARG A 189 33.08 3.49 -16.44
C ARG A 189 33.29 4.63 -15.47
N SER A 190 33.00 5.85 -15.91
CA SER A 190 32.77 6.96 -15.00
C SER A 190 31.74 6.50 -13.96
N PHE A 191 32.13 6.40 -12.69
CA PHE A 191 31.17 6.27 -11.60
C PHE A 191 30.42 7.60 -11.51
N SER A 192 29.33 7.70 -12.28
CA SER A 192 28.31 8.75 -12.09
C SER A 192 27.74 8.59 -10.69
N LEU A 193 27.74 9.67 -9.90
CA LEU A 193 27.01 9.75 -8.63
C LEU A 193 25.52 9.76 -8.96
N ASP A 194 24.97 8.57 -9.16
CA ASP A 194 23.55 8.38 -9.38
C ASP A 194 22.82 8.36 -8.03
N ASN A 195 21.77 9.18 -7.94
CA ASN A 195 20.88 9.28 -6.79
C ASN A 195 20.08 7.97 -6.67
N THR A 196 20.52 7.01 -5.84
CA THR A 196 19.91 5.67 -5.68
C THR A 196 18.48 5.67 -5.13
N LEU A 197 17.92 6.85 -4.84
CA LEU A 197 16.49 7.05 -4.54
C LEU A 197 15.63 7.21 -5.80
N GLU A 198 16.23 7.44 -6.98
CA GLU A 198 15.55 7.40 -8.27
C GLU A 198 15.58 6.00 -8.86
N ASN A 199 14.40 5.41 -9.00
CA ASN A 199 14.19 4.06 -9.47
C ASN A 199 14.53 3.93 -10.97
N ARG A 200 15.81 3.77 -11.33
CA ARG A 200 16.22 3.48 -12.73
C ARG A 200 16.31 1.97 -12.96
N LYS A 201 15.81 1.51 -14.12
CA LYS A 201 15.90 0.11 -14.56
C LYS A 201 17.34 -0.42 -14.71
N THR A 202 18.32 0.48 -14.72
CA THR A 202 19.77 0.17 -14.76
C THR A 202 20.38 -0.06 -13.38
N ASP A 203 19.67 0.30 -12.31
CA ASP A 203 20.11 0.16 -10.93
C ASP A 203 19.77 -1.26 -10.43
N ARG A 204 20.46 -2.25 -11.01
CA ARG A 204 20.56 -3.57 -10.40
C ARG A 204 21.45 -3.39 -9.16
N SER A 205 20.84 -3.07 -8.02
CA SER A 205 21.56 -3.20 -6.76
C SER A 205 22.09 -4.64 -6.69
N CYS A 206 23.34 -4.81 -6.25
CA CYS A 206 24.03 -6.10 -6.29
C CYS A 206 23.39 -7.17 -5.39
N PHE A 207 22.37 -6.79 -4.61
CA PHE A 207 21.73 -7.57 -3.55
C PHE A 207 20.23 -7.78 -3.79
N ASP A 208 19.78 -7.71 -5.04
CA ASP A 208 18.41 -8.06 -5.41
C ASP A 208 18.36 -9.43 -6.08
N ILE A 209 17.33 -10.22 -5.75
CA ILE A 209 17.15 -11.56 -6.27
C ILE A 209 15.84 -11.66 -7.05
N GLU A 210 15.93 -12.11 -8.29
CA GLU A 210 14.77 -12.36 -9.13
C GLU A 210 14.37 -13.84 -9.01
N LEU A 211 13.29 -14.10 -8.28
CA LEU A 211 12.73 -15.44 -8.08
C LEU A 211 11.30 -15.49 -8.63
N PRO A 212 10.87 -16.62 -9.25
CA PRO A 212 9.48 -16.77 -9.70
C PRO A 212 8.48 -16.65 -8.55
N ASP A 213 7.35 -15.98 -8.79
CA ASP A 213 6.27 -15.76 -7.81
C ASP A 213 6.74 -15.14 -6.46
N PHE A 214 7.86 -14.41 -6.47
CA PHE A 214 8.42 -13.73 -5.31
C PHE A 214 8.67 -12.25 -5.64
N GLN A 215 8.21 -11.36 -4.77
CA GLN A 215 8.43 -9.93 -4.95
C GLN A 215 9.90 -9.58 -4.65
N PRO A 216 10.65 -8.96 -5.58
CA PRO A 216 12.04 -8.61 -5.36
C PRO A 216 12.18 -7.51 -4.29
N TRP A 217 13.36 -7.45 -3.64
CA TRP A 217 13.63 -6.50 -2.57
C TRP A 217 13.49 -5.06 -3.05
N ARG A 218 13.85 -4.74 -4.31
CA ARG A 218 13.69 -3.39 -4.86
C ARG A 218 12.27 -2.85 -4.75
N GLU A 219 11.27 -3.71 -4.99
CA GLU A 219 9.88 -3.30 -4.94
C GLU A 219 9.43 -3.12 -3.49
N LYS A 220 9.84 -4.03 -2.60
CA LYS A 220 9.54 -3.91 -1.17
C LYS A 220 10.16 -2.67 -0.54
N ARG A 221 11.41 -2.38 -0.90
CA ARG A 221 12.12 -1.15 -0.56
C ARG A 221 11.34 0.09 -1.02
N SER A 222 10.82 0.08 -2.25
CA SER A 222 10.01 1.19 -2.77
C SER A 222 8.70 1.38 -2.00
N GLN A 223 8.07 0.29 -1.54
CA GLN A 223 6.86 0.36 -0.71
C GLN A 223 7.16 0.99 0.66
N ILE A 224 8.21 0.53 1.34
CA ILE A 224 8.67 1.10 2.62
C ILE A 224 9.00 2.58 2.44
N LEU A 225 9.70 2.94 1.36
CA LEU A 225 10.04 4.32 1.03
C LEU A 225 8.80 5.19 0.80
N SER A 226 7.76 4.67 0.14
CA SER A 226 6.53 5.45 -0.12
C SER A 226 5.77 5.86 1.15
N ILE A 227 5.92 5.07 2.22
CA ILE A 227 5.30 5.31 3.53
C ILE A 227 6.21 6.19 4.39
N ALA A 228 7.53 5.95 4.33
CA ALA A 228 8.51 6.58 5.21
C ALA A 228 9.08 7.90 4.68
N LYS A 229 9.02 8.16 3.37
CA LYS A 229 9.55 9.39 2.78
C LYS A 229 8.68 10.57 3.22
N PRO A 230 9.22 11.57 3.94
CA PRO A 230 8.42 12.73 4.28
C PRO A 230 8.04 13.46 3.00
N LYS A 231 6.80 13.96 2.94
CA LYS A 231 6.21 14.63 1.75
C LYS A 231 7.07 15.80 1.21
N GLU A 232 8.01 16.28 2.02
CA GLU A 232 8.87 17.44 1.76
C GLU A 232 10.26 17.06 1.19
N PHE A 233 10.64 15.77 1.18
CA PHE A 233 11.92 15.31 0.63
C PHE A 233 11.82 15.02 -0.88
N GLY A 234 12.69 15.65 -1.67
CA GLY A 234 12.68 15.57 -3.13
C GLY A 234 11.89 16.70 -3.82
N MET A 235 11.45 17.70 -3.06
CA MET A 235 10.95 18.96 -3.62
C MET A 235 12.08 19.69 -4.35
N SER A 236 11.80 20.23 -5.54
CA SER A 236 12.72 21.15 -6.21
C SER A 236 13.04 22.34 -5.30
N GLN A 237 14.15 23.05 -5.50
CA GLN A 237 14.44 24.28 -4.71
C GLN A 237 13.25 25.26 -4.71
N ILE A 238 12.46 25.29 -5.79
CA ILE A 238 11.26 26.11 -5.94
C ILE A 238 10.11 25.59 -5.07
N ASP A 239 9.92 24.27 -4.98
CA ASP A 239 8.85 23.68 -4.16
C ASP A 239 9.19 23.72 -2.67
N VAL A 240 10.49 23.63 -2.31
CA VAL A 240 10.99 23.94 -0.97
C VAL A 240 10.71 25.40 -0.62
N LEU A 241 10.90 26.33 -1.55
CA LEU A 241 10.56 27.74 -1.35
C LEU A 241 9.04 27.97 -1.23
N LYS A 242 8.21 27.26 -1.99
CA LYS A 242 6.74 27.32 -1.87
C LYS A 242 6.23 26.70 -0.57
N ALA A 243 6.80 25.57 -0.14
CA ALA A 243 6.50 24.95 1.14
C ALA A 243 6.95 25.84 2.30
N ARG A 244 8.13 26.47 2.21
CA ARG A 244 8.59 27.52 3.13
C ARG A 244 7.63 28.70 3.19
N LEU A 245 7.11 29.15 2.05
CA LEU A 245 6.13 30.24 1.97
C LEU A 245 4.78 29.86 2.62
N LYS A 246 4.35 28.60 2.48
CA LYS A 246 3.17 28.06 3.17
C LYS A 246 3.38 27.82 4.66
N SER A 247 4.60 27.47 5.09
CA SER A 247 4.94 27.12 6.47
C SER A 247 5.44 28.30 7.32
N LEU A 248 5.35 29.54 6.81
CA LEU A 248 5.73 30.77 7.54
C LEU A 248 4.92 31.01 8.83
N ALA A 249 3.93 30.18 9.14
CA ALA A 249 3.16 30.24 10.38
C ALA A 249 3.76 29.43 11.56
N ASP A 250 4.70 28.50 11.33
CA ASP A 250 5.21 27.58 12.38
C ASP A 250 6.74 27.39 12.34
N GLU A 251 7.48 28.16 13.15
CA GLU A 251 8.94 28.05 13.28
C GLU A 251 9.45 26.66 13.74
N LYS A 252 8.62 25.87 14.44
CA LYS A 252 8.99 24.54 14.94
C LYS A 252 9.15 23.51 13.83
N ASN A 253 8.26 23.51 12.84
CA ASN A 253 8.32 22.59 11.69
C ASN A 253 9.53 22.90 10.80
N LEU A 254 9.97 24.16 10.74
CA LEU A 254 11.16 24.55 9.99
C LEU A 254 12.46 24.01 10.59
N LYS A 255 12.54 23.89 11.93
CA LYS A 255 13.73 23.36 12.62
C LYS A 255 13.82 21.83 12.51
N SER A 256 12.70 21.10 12.56
CA SER A 256 12.67 19.65 12.33
C SER A 256 13.06 19.31 10.90
N LEU A 257 12.54 20.06 9.92
CA LEU A 257 12.89 19.93 8.50
C LEU A 257 14.38 20.10 8.21
N LYS A 258 15.02 21.11 8.81
CA LYS A 258 16.48 21.32 8.66
C LYS A 258 17.26 20.15 9.25
N LYS A 259 16.94 19.72 10.48
CA LYS A 259 17.59 18.56 11.11
C LYS A 259 17.45 17.29 10.28
N ALA A 260 16.27 17.04 9.71
CA ALA A 260 16.05 15.88 8.85
C ALA A 260 16.88 15.94 7.55
N GLY A 261 16.96 17.14 6.95
CA GLY A 261 17.80 17.40 5.78
C GLY A 261 19.27 17.16 6.07
N ASP A 262 19.74 17.62 7.23
CA ASP A 262 21.14 17.47 7.63
C ASP A 262 21.53 16.00 7.86
N VAL A 263 20.65 15.18 8.48
CA VAL A 263 20.92 13.75 8.72
C VAL A 263 20.96 12.96 7.42
N SER A 264 20.00 13.18 6.52
CA SER A 264 19.99 12.50 5.21
C SER A 264 21.22 12.85 4.37
N GLN A 265 21.66 14.11 4.36
CA GLN A 265 22.90 14.51 3.69
C GLN A 265 24.13 13.83 4.29
N LYS A 266 24.21 13.67 5.62
CA LYS A 266 25.31 12.94 6.25
C LYS A 266 25.46 11.51 5.73
N PHE A 267 24.38 10.75 5.58
CA PHE A 267 24.45 9.39 5.01
C PHE A 267 24.96 9.39 3.56
N LEU A 268 24.53 10.36 2.74
CA LEU A 268 25.02 10.51 1.38
C LEU A 268 26.52 10.84 1.34
N THR A 269 26.97 11.78 2.18
CA THR A 269 28.40 12.12 2.32
C THR A 269 29.22 10.93 2.83
N LEU A 270 28.72 10.16 3.80
CA LEU A 270 29.40 8.95 4.28
C LEU A 270 29.59 7.94 3.15
N ARG A 271 28.61 7.79 2.25
CA ARG A 271 28.75 6.93 1.07
C ARG A 271 29.83 7.43 0.11
N GLU A 272 29.85 8.72 -0.18
CA GLU A 272 30.88 9.32 -1.05
C GLU A 272 32.28 9.19 -0.46
N ASN A 273 32.41 9.43 0.84
CA ASN A 273 33.63 9.26 1.60
C ASN A 273 34.09 7.79 1.58
N LEU A 274 33.17 6.83 1.74
CA LEU A 274 33.47 5.40 1.66
C LEU A 274 34.04 5.02 0.29
N ILE A 275 33.38 5.44 -0.80
CA ILE A 275 33.85 5.14 -2.16
C ILE A 275 35.23 5.79 -2.40
N THR A 276 35.43 7.01 -1.92
CA THR A 276 36.69 7.74 -2.07
C THR A 276 37.82 7.14 -1.24
N ALA A 277 37.57 6.73 0.01
CA ALA A 277 38.53 6.01 0.85
C ALA A 277 38.88 4.65 0.22
N TRP A 278 37.88 3.92 -0.26
CA TRP A 278 38.09 2.64 -0.93
C TRP A 278 38.91 2.79 -2.23
N GLY A 279 38.68 3.85 -3.01
CA GLY A 279 39.46 4.15 -4.21
C GLY A 279 40.93 4.47 -3.92
N ARG A 280 41.22 5.06 -2.75
CA ARG A 280 42.58 5.36 -2.26
C ARG A 280 43.28 4.19 -1.58
N GLU A 281 42.67 3.00 -1.64
CA GLU A 281 43.11 1.81 -0.92
C GLU A 281 43.13 1.91 0.61
N ASP A 282 42.52 2.93 1.18
CA ASP A 282 42.44 3.12 2.63
C ASP A 282 41.32 2.25 3.23
N ARG A 283 41.66 0.99 3.51
CA ARG A 283 40.71 -0.02 4.00
C ARG A 283 40.31 0.23 5.46
N VAL A 284 41.24 0.77 6.25
CA VAL A 284 40.98 1.13 7.64
C VAL A 284 39.94 2.24 7.72
N GLU A 285 40.11 3.30 6.94
CA GLU A 285 39.16 4.40 6.91
C GLU A 285 37.81 3.96 6.34
N SER A 286 37.83 3.13 5.29
CA SER A 286 36.59 2.56 4.74
C SER A 286 35.79 1.80 5.81
N PHE A 287 36.46 1.00 6.64
CA PHE A 287 35.81 0.26 7.74
C PHE A 287 35.28 1.20 8.84
N LYS A 288 36.05 2.23 9.21
CA LYS A 288 35.62 3.25 10.17
C LYS A 288 34.38 4.01 9.72
N ILE A 289 34.29 4.39 8.44
CA ILE A 289 33.13 5.08 7.86
C ILE A 289 31.85 4.24 8.00
N VAL A 290 31.95 2.92 7.82
CA VAL A 290 30.80 2.01 7.94
C VAL A 290 30.36 1.89 9.40
N ILE A 291 31.32 1.80 10.34
CA ILE A 291 31.05 1.84 11.78
C ILE A 291 30.36 3.16 12.16
N GLU A 292 30.86 4.30 11.67
CA GLU A 292 30.25 5.62 11.87
C GLU A 292 28.82 5.67 11.33
N CYS A 293 28.58 5.13 10.13
CA CYS A 293 27.25 5.05 9.53
C CYS A 293 26.26 4.27 10.41
N THR A 294 26.67 3.12 10.94
CA THR A 294 25.82 2.32 11.84
C THR A 294 25.57 2.99 13.19
N HIS A 295 26.57 3.66 13.77
CA HIS A 295 26.37 4.44 15.00
C HIS A 295 25.45 5.65 14.76
N LEU A 296 25.56 6.31 13.61
CA LEU A 296 24.65 7.39 13.23
C LEU A 296 23.21 6.86 13.16
N LEU A 297 22.98 5.70 12.55
CA LEU A 297 21.65 5.06 12.54
C LEU A 297 21.12 4.80 13.96
N GLN A 298 21.94 4.25 14.86
CA GLN A 298 21.55 3.96 16.24
C GLN A 298 21.24 5.23 17.04
N SER A 299 21.88 6.36 16.71
CA SER A 299 21.62 7.64 17.37
C SER A 299 20.26 8.26 17.01
N ILE A 300 19.60 7.74 15.96
CA ILE A 300 18.31 8.24 15.49
C ILE A 300 17.19 7.56 16.29
N PRO A 301 16.28 8.33 16.89
CA PRO A 301 15.13 7.77 17.59
C PRO A 301 14.27 6.89 16.66
N PRO A 302 14.04 5.62 17.00
CA PRO A 302 13.27 4.69 16.16
C PRO A 302 11.81 5.10 15.95
N TYR A 303 11.24 5.85 16.91
CA TYR A 303 9.89 6.41 16.82
C TYR A 303 9.80 7.66 15.92
N SER A 304 10.91 8.13 15.33
CA SER A 304 10.88 9.23 14.36
C SER A 304 10.18 8.79 13.07
N GLU A 305 9.34 9.64 12.49
CA GLU A 305 8.61 9.33 11.25
C GLU A 305 9.54 8.98 10.08
N GLU A 306 10.77 9.50 10.12
CA GLU A 306 11.80 9.37 9.09
C GLU A 306 12.76 8.21 9.34
N TYR A 307 12.65 7.49 10.47
CA TYR A 307 13.57 6.41 10.82
C TYR A 307 13.73 5.36 9.70
N PRO A 308 12.64 4.83 9.09
CA PRO A 308 12.79 3.84 8.03
C PRO A 308 13.47 4.39 6.77
N TYR A 309 13.32 5.70 6.52
CA TYR A 309 14.00 6.38 5.42
C TYR A 309 15.51 6.48 5.69
N TYR A 310 15.92 6.87 6.90
CA TYR A 310 17.33 6.88 7.28
C TYR A 310 17.93 5.48 7.33
N TRP A 311 17.16 4.49 7.78
CA TRP A 311 17.55 3.10 7.71
C TRP A 311 17.85 2.67 6.26
N LEU A 312 16.99 3.01 5.30
CA LEU A 312 17.26 2.71 3.89
C LEU A 312 18.55 3.37 3.38
N LEU A 313 18.85 4.61 3.79
CA LEU A 313 20.08 5.31 3.42
C LEU A 313 21.32 4.68 4.07
N SER A 314 21.24 4.26 5.33
CA SER A 314 22.36 3.61 6.02
C SER A 314 22.66 2.25 5.40
N ILE A 315 21.62 1.48 5.06
CA ILE A 315 21.77 0.21 4.36
C ILE A 315 22.45 0.40 3.00
N ASP A 316 22.24 1.50 2.27
CA ASP A 316 22.98 1.77 1.02
C ASP A 316 24.49 1.90 1.24
N VAL A 317 24.92 2.56 2.32
CA VAL A 317 26.35 2.68 2.68
C VAL A 317 26.92 1.32 3.04
N ILE A 318 26.22 0.58 3.90
CA ILE A 318 26.60 -0.74 4.41
C ILE A 318 26.70 -1.76 3.27
N ASP A 319 25.69 -1.82 2.40
CA ASP A 319 25.66 -2.70 1.23
C ASP A 319 26.77 -2.34 0.23
N THR A 320 27.07 -1.03 0.05
CA THR A 320 28.19 -0.59 -0.79
C THR A 320 29.51 -1.15 -0.26
N PHE A 321 29.75 -1.09 1.05
CA PHE A 321 30.95 -1.68 1.65
C PHE A 321 31.02 -3.20 1.46
N GLY A 322 29.94 -3.92 1.80
CA GLY A 322 29.90 -5.39 1.64
C GLY A 322 30.20 -5.83 0.21
N LYS A 323 29.66 -5.11 -0.78
CA LYS A 323 29.93 -5.35 -2.20
C LYS A 323 31.39 -5.11 -2.55
N LEU A 324 31.93 -3.95 -2.17
CA LEU A 324 33.31 -3.59 -2.45
C LEU A 324 34.30 -4.61 -1.88
N LEU A 325 34.04 -5.11 -0.67
CA LEU A 325 34.83 -6.15 -0.04
C LEU A 325 34.73 -7.49 -0.79
N HIS A 326 33.51 -7.93 -1.11
CA HIS A 326 33.30 -9.16 -1.87
C HIS A 326 34.01 -9.11 -3.24
N ASP A 327 33.85 -8.01 -3.98
CA ASP A 327 34.48 -7.80 -5.29
C ASP A 327 36.02 -7.80 -5.18
N ARG A 328 36.57 -7.24 -4.09
CA ARG A 328 38.02 -7.28 -3.82
C ARG A 328 38.51 -8.70 -3.56
N LEU A 329 37.81 -9.49 -2.75
CA LEU A 329 38.19 -10.88 -2.47
C LEU A 329 38.14 -11.74 -3.74
N LEU A 330 37.13 -11.51 -4.59
CA LEU A 330 37.03 -12.16 -5.88
C LEU A 330 38.18 -11.77 -6.82
N LEU A 331 38.48 -10.46 -6.93
CA LEU A 331 39.58 -9.94 -7.74
C LEU A 331 40.92 -10.53 -7.29
N LYS A 332 41.21 -10.48 -5.98
CA LYS A 332 42.46 -11.04 -5.41
C LYS A 332 42.56 -12.55 -5.61
N SER A 333 41.44 -13.26 -5.53
CA SER A 333 41.41 -14.69 -5.84
C SER A 333 41.78 -14.96 -7.29
N ASN A 334 41.21 -14.22 -8.22
CA ASN A 334 41.48 -14.37 -9.65
C ASN A 334 42.91 -13.97 -10.00
N GLU A 335 43.43 -12.87 -9.45
CA GLU A 335 44.83 -12.46 -9.60
C GLU A 335 45.80 -13.57 -9.16
N ALA A 336 45.60 -14.14 -7.97
CA ALA A 336 46.46 -15.20 -7.44
C ALA A 336 46.33 -16.51 -8.23
N ARG A 337 45.13 -16.85 -8.70
CA ARG A 337 44.89 -18.03 -9.55
C ARG A 337 45.55 -17.88 -10.94
N ASN A 338 45.39 -16.72 -11.57
CA ASN A 338 45.97 -16.42 -12.87
C ASN A 338 47.51 -16.42 -12.82
N LYS A 339 48.11 -15.91 -11.74
CA LYS A 339 49.57 -16.02 -11.49
C LYS A 339 50.05 -17.48 -11.44
N ASN A 340 49.21 -18.39 -10.96
CA ASN A 340 49.47 -19.83 -10.91
C ASN A 340 49.01 -20.59 -12.17
N GLY A 341 48.66 -19.88 -13.25
CA GLY A 341 48.18 -20.48 -14.51
C GLY A 341 46.80 -21.13 -14.43
N GLN A 342 46.01 -20.85 -13.39
CA GLN A 342 44.65 -21.34 -13.21
C GLN A 342 43.64 -20.31 -13.76
N THR A 343 42.45 -20.78 -14.16
CA THR A 343 41.37 -19.88 -14.58
C THR A 343 40.74 -19.16 -13.39
N ASP A 344 40.10 -18.02 -13.66
CA ASP A 344 39.23 -17.30 -12.72
C ASP A 344 38.24 -18.23 -11.99
N LEU A 345 37.81 -17.82 -10.80
CA LEU A 345 36.83 -18.54 -10.01
C LEU A 345 35.48 -18.63 -10.76
N PRO A 346 34.85 -19.82 -10.80
CA PRO A 346 33.50 -19.95 -11.33
C PRO A 346 32.48 -19.28 -10.40
N VAL A 347 31.30 -18.95 -10.92
CA VAL A 347 30.20 -18.31 -10.15
C VAL A 347 29.87 -19.08 -8.86
N ASN A 348 29.87 -20.41 -8.93
CA ASN A 348 29.63 -21.29 -7.79
C ASN A 348 30.92 -21.98 -7.33
N PHE A 349 31.93 -21.19 -6.99
CA PHE A 349 33.19 -21.71 -6.47
C PHE A 349 33.05 -22.33 -5.07
N ASN A 350 33.92 -23.30 -4.77
CA ASN A 350 34.09 -23.92 -3.46
C ASN A 350 35.27 -23.28 -2.70
N VAL A 351 35.24 -23.36 -1.37
CA VAL A 351 36.31 -22.84 -0.49
C VAL A 351 37.69 -23.39 -0.87
N GLU A 352 37.78 -24.66 -1.25
CA GLU A 352 39.04 -25.30 -1.65
C GLU A 352 39.72 -24.63 -2.87
N GLN A 353 38.92 -24.02 -3.75
CA GLN A 353 39.39 -23.35 -4.95
C GLN A 353 39.93 -21.94 -4.66
N VAL A 354 39.69 -21.41 -3.45
CA VAL A 354 40.14 -20.09 -3.04
C VAL A 354 41.60 -20.16 -2.56
N PRO A 355 42.49 -19.31 -3.08
CA PRO A 355 43.89 -19.23 -2.63
C PRO A 355 44.03 -18.98 -1.12
N LYS A 356 45.06 -19.57 -0.50
CA LYS A 356 45.29 -19.50 0.97
C LYS A 356 45.41 -18.06 1.46
N ASN A 357 46.18 -17.22 0.79
CA ASN A 357 46.33 -15.79 1.12
C ASN A 357 44.99 -15.04 1.13
N VAL A 358 44.07 -15.36 0.22
CA VAL A 358 42.74 -14.73 0.18
C VAL A 358 41.82 -15.27 1.28
N LYS A 359 41.95 -16.55 1.65
CA LYS A 359 41.26 -17.12 2.83
C LYS A 359 41.66 -16.38 4.09
N ASP A 360 42.97 -16.19 4.28
CA ASP A 360 43.53 -15.51 5.44
C ASP A 360 43.11 -14.02 5.45
N MET A 361 43.12 -13.36 4.28
CA MET A 361 42.59 -12.00 4.12
C MET A 361 41.11 -11.91 4.53
N ALA A 362 40.27 -12.81 4.03
CA ALA A 362 38.85 -12.84 4.37
C ALA A 362 38.65 -13.10 5.87
N MET A 363 39.39 -14.05 6.47
CA MET A 363 39.36 -14.33 7.91
C MET A 363 39.70 -13.08 8.73
N ASN A 364 40.74 -12.33 8.34
CA ASN A 364 41.18 -11.13 9.05
C ASN A 364 40.09 -10.05 9.12
N TRP A 365 39.28 -9.90 8.06
CA TRP A 365 38.14 -8.99 8.08
C TRP A 365 37.09 -9.39 9.14
N PHE A 366 36.80 -10.68 9.28
CA PHE A 366 35.88 -11.17 10.32
C PHE A 366 36.49 -11.13 11.73
N LEU A 367 37.80 -11.33 11.86
CA LEU A 367 38.50 -11.12 13.14
C LEU A 367 38.39 -9.66 13.59
N LYS A 368 38.60 -8.71 12.69
CA LYS A 368 38.43 -7.27 12.96
C LYS A 368 36.99 -6.90 13.30
N LEU A 369 36.02 -7.45 12.56
CA LEU A 369 34.60 -7.33 12.89
C LEU A 369 34.28 -7.86 14.30
N SER A 370 34.94 -8.94 14.74
CA SER A 370 34.74 -9.53 16.07
C SER A 370 35.24 -8.65 17.23
N GLU A 371 36.07 -7.64 16.95
CA GLU A 371 36.53 -6.66 17.94
C GLU A 371 35.45 -5.61 18.28
N ILE A 372 34.40 -5.50 17.47
CA ILE A 372 33.28 -4.59 17.73
C ILE A 372 32.40 -5.15 18.85
N ILE A 373 32.36 -4.42 19.97
CA ILE A 373 31.59 -4.79 21.18
C ILE A 373 30.10 -4.46 21.01
N ASP A 374 29.78 -3.36 20.30
CA ASP A 374 28.41 -2.92 20.05
C ASP A 374 27.69 -3.90 19.10
N ILE A 375 26.73 -4.65 19.65
CA ILE A 375 26.04 -5.74 18.95
C ILE A 375 25.26 -5.25 17.73
N PRO A 376 24.39 -4.22 17.80
CA PRO A 376 23.67 -3.79 16.61
C PRO A 376 24.56 -3.17 15.52
N VAL A 377 25.68 -2.51 15.87
CA VAL A 377 26.69 -2.11 14.86
C VAL A 377 27.29 -3.33 14.20
N ARG A 378 27.80 -4.26 15.01
CA ARG A 378 28.40 -5.51 14.50
C ARG A 378 27.42 -6.27 13.61
N PHE A 379 26.16 -6.38 14.01
CA PHE A 379 25.11 -7.08 13.27
C PHE A 379 24.98 -6.58 11.83
N TYR A 380 24.83 -5.27 11.63
CA TYR A 380 24.62 -4.70 10.29
C TYR A 380 25.83 -4.90 9.38
N ILE A 381 27.03 -4.67 9.92
CA ILE A 381 28.28 -4.85 9.16
C ILE A 381 28.47 -6.33 8.83
N GLU A 382 28.23 -7.21 9.79
CA GLU A 382 28.34 -8.66 9.62
C GLU A 382 27.36 -9.20 8.56
N CYS A 383 26.12 -8.71 8.56
CA CYS A 383 25.14 -9.04 7.54
C CYS A 383 25.63 -8.63 6.14
N SER A 384 26.30 -7.48 5.98
CA SER A 384 26.83 -7.06 4.68
C SER A 384 28.01 -7.89 4.19
N MET A 385 28.78 -8.44 5.13
CA MET A 385 29.97 -9.24 4.85
C MET A 385 29.65 -10.74 4.75
N ILE A 386 28.45 -11.18 5.10
CA ILE A 386 28.12 -12.60 5.28
C ILE A 386 28.43 -13.46 4.04
N ALA A 387 28.24 -12.92 2.83
CA ALA A 387 28.56 -13.61 1.57
C ALA A 387 30.08 -13.88 1.44
N CYS A 388 30.92 -13.07 2.08
CA CYS A 388 32.36 -13.26 2.11
C CYS A 388 32.79 -14.49 2.92
N LEU A 389 31.92 -15.07 3.77
CA LEU A 389 32.20 -16.37 4.39
C LEU A 389 32.42 -17.48 3.37
N LYS A 390 31.82 -17.38 2.16
CA LYS A 390 32.02 -18.36 1.09
C LYS A 390 33.49 -18.53 0.68
N PHE A 391 34.34 -17.54 0.95
CA PHE A 391 35.77 -17.59 0.60
C PHE A 391 36.59 -18.50 1.53
N PHE A 392 36.16 -18.71 2.79
CA PHE A 392 36.97 -19.46 3.77
C PHE A 392 36.18 -20.44 4.67
N ASP A 393 34.86 -20.26 4.81
CA ASP A 393 33.99 -21.08 5.66
C ASP A 393 32.55 -21.15 5.14
N ALA A 394 32.38 -21.65 3.92
CA ALA A 394 31.04 -21.85 3.33
C ALA A 394 30.19 -22.86 4.13
N THR A 395 30.82 -23.79 4.86
CA THR A 395 30.14 -24.84 5.62
C THR A 395 29.34 -24.32 6.80
N ASN A 396 29.79 -23.24 7.46
CA ASN A 396 29.13 -22.68 8.64
C ASN A 396 28.24 -21.47 8.30
N LEU A 397 27.91 -21.26 7.03
CA LEU A 397 27.10 -20.13 6.59
C LEU A 397 25.69 -20.15 7.22
N SER A 398 25.03 -21.31 7.24
CA SER A 398 23.72 -21.49 7.87
C SER A 398 23.74 -21.21 9.37
N ILE A 399 24.78 -21.69 10.07
CA ILE A 399 24.99 -21.47 11.50
C ILE A 399 25.18 -19.98 11.80
N ASN A 400 25.93 -19.26 10.96
CA ASN A 400 26.13 -17.83 11.10
C ASN A 400 24.83 -17.03 10.85
N LEU A 401 24.00 -17.44 9.89
CA LEU A 401 22.68 -16.84 9.67
C LEU A 401 21.75 -17.05 10.87
N GLU A 402 21.75 -18.24 11.48
CA GLU A 402 20.98 -18.50 12.71
C GLU A 402 21.47 -17.66 13.88
N ARG A 403 22.79 -17.52 14.05
CA ARG A 403 23.37 -16.64 15.07
C ARG A 403 22.98 -15.18 14.87
N LEU A 404 23.10 -14.66 13.64
CA LEU A 404 22.71 -13.29 13.32
C LEU A 404 21.21 -13.07 13.61
N SER A 405 20.38 -14.08 13.35
CA SER A 405 18.95 -14.03 13.67
C SER A 405 18.70 -13.83 15.18
N LEU A 406 19.52 -14.44 16.05
CA LEU A 406 19.43 -14.26 17.50
C LEU A 406 19.86 -12.85 17.94
N MET A 407 20.79 -12.22 17.22
CA MET A 407 21.25 -10.85 17.53
C MET A 407 20.15 -9.80 17.31
N CYS A 408 19.13 -10.08 16.51
CA CYS A 408 17.99 -9.18 16.29
C CYS A 408 17.19 -8.87 17.56
N SER A 409 17.26 -9.72 18.58
CA SER A 409 16.58 -9.54 19.87
C SER A 409 17.32 -8.59 20.81
N VAL A 410 18.55 -8.19 20.47
CA VAL A 410 19.37 -7.23 21.26
C VAL A 410 19.04 -5.77 20.91
N PHE A 411 18.30 -5.54 19.82
CA PHE A 411 17.88 -4.21 19.42
C PHE A 411 16.93 -3.61 20.46
N PRO A 412 17.10 -2.32 20.83
CA PRO A 412 16.48 -1.74 22.02
C PRO A 412 14.98 -1.45 21.87
N ASP A 413 14.44 -1.44 20.65
CA ASP A 413 13.04 -1.13 20.37
C ASP A 413 12.47 -2.08 19.31
N ASP A 414 11.14 -2.26 19.35
CA ASP A 414 10.42 -3.13 18.43
C ASP A 414 10.63 -2.76 16.95
N LEU A 415 10.69 -1.48 16.57
CA LEU A 415 10.78 -1.08 15.17
C LEU A 415 12.18 -1.34 14.59
N SER A 416 13.24 -0.94 15.28
CA SER A 416 14.60 -1.24 14.85
C SER A 416 14.88 -2.74 14.85
N SER A 417 14.31 -3.49 15.80
CA SER A 417 14.36 -4.96 15.78
C SER A 417 13.69 -5.53 14.53
N ILE A 418 12.50 -5.04 14.14
CA ILE A 418 11.84 -5.45 12.89
C ILE A 418 12.74 -5.18 11.68
N PHE A 419 13.34 -4.00 11.59
CA PHE A 419 14.22 -3.65 10.47
C PHE A 419 15.53 -4.44 10.44
N ALA A 420 16.08 -4.80 11.60
CA ALA A 420 17.18 -5.75 11.68
C ALA A 420 16.76 -7.14 11.13
N ARG A 421 15.57 -7.62 11.49
CA ARG A 421 15.01 -8.91 11.02
C ARG A 421 14.72 -8.89 9.52
N VAL A 422 14.27 -7.76 8.99
CA VAL A 422 14.12 -7.51 7.54
C VAL A 422 15.48 -7.61 6.85
N HIS A 423 16.50 -6.97 7.42
CA HIS A 423 17.86 -6.96 6.86
C HIS A 423 18.46 -8.37 6.74
N ILE A 424 18.44 -9.15 7.81
CA ILE A 424 18.94 -10.54 7.78
C ILE A 424 18.10 -11.42 6.87
N SER A 425 16.76 -11.26 6.85
CA SER A 425 15.91 -12.03 5.94
C SER A 425 16.22 -11.73 4.47
N ARG A 426 16.54 -10.47 4.14
CA ARG A 426 17.01 -10.11 2.79
C ARG A 426 18.31 -10.84 2.43
N TYR A 427 19.29 -10.86 3.32
CA TYR A 427 20.56 -11.54 3.07
C TYR A 427 20.43 -13.07 3.01
N SER A 428 19.63 -13.67 3.89
CA SER A 428 19.32 -15.11 3.86
C SER A 428 18.68 -15.51 2.53
N MET A 429 17.72 -14.72 2.02
CA MET A 429 17.12 -14.95 0.69
C MET A 429 18.12 -14.81 -0.45
N LEU A 430 19.13 -13.94 -0.34
CA LEU A 430 20.16 -13.79 -1.37
C LEU A 430 21.13 -14.98 -1.40
N ILE A 431 21.46 -15.53 -0.23
CA ILE A 431 22.45 -16.59 -0.06
C ILE A 431 21.85 -17.97 -0.35
N ASP A 432 20.75 -18.28 0.33
CA ASP A 432 20.06 -19.56 0.24
C ASP A 432 18.54 -19.35 0.35
N PRO A 433 17.88 -19.07 -0.79
CA PRO A 433 16.44 -18.85 -0.85
C PRO A 433 15.59 -20.02 -0.35
N LEU A 434 16.14 -21.24 -0.28
CA LEU A 434 15.40 -22.44 0.11
C LEU A 434 15.39 -22.64 1.63
N ASN A 435 16.35 -22.04 2.34
CA ASN A 435 16.46 -22.18 3.78
C ASN A 435 15.50 -21.23 4.50
N ARG A 436 14.36 -21.78 4.96
CA ARG A 436 13.37 -21.03 5.73
C ARG A 436 13.73 -20.82 7.20
N SER A 437 14.74 -21.52 7.75
CA SER A 437 15.06 -21.52 9.18
C SER A 437 15.34 -20.10 9.74
N PRO A 438 16.19 -19.27 9.11
CA PRO A 438 16.46 -17.92 9.62
C PRO A 438 15.20 -17.06 9.69
N HIS A 439 14.33 -17.15 8.67
CA HIS A 439 13.09 -16.37 8.59
C HIS A 439 12.09 -16.77 9.68
N TRP A 440 11.95 -18.08 9.92
CA TRP A 440 11.11 -18.58 11.01
C TRP A 440 11.66 -18.19 12.37
N ARG A 441 12.98 -18.27 12.57
CA ARG A 441 13.62 -17.86 13.82
C ARG A 441 13.35 -16.39 14.12
N VAL A 442 13.59 -15.51 13.15
CA VAL A 442 13.35 -14.08 13.40
C VAL A 442 11.89 -13.74 13.63
N LEU A 443 10.94 -14.45 13.00
CA LEU A 443 9.53 -14.23 13.28
C LEU A 443 9.14 -14.76 14.67
N HIS A 444 9.57 -15.98 15.00
CA HIS A 444 9.31 -16.62 16.29
C HIS A 444 9.80 -15.74 17.45
N ASP A 445 11.07 -15.34 17.39
CA ASP A 445 11.71 -14.54 18.43
C ASP A 445 11.00 -13.18 18.59
N TRP A 446 10.54 -12.56 17.50
CA TRP A 446 9.77 -11.31 17.59
C TRP A 446 8.39 -11.51 18.24
N MET A 447 7.70 -12.60 17.92
CA MET A 447 6.43 -12.96 18.53
C MET A 447 6.55 -13.33 20.01
N GLN A 448 7.70 -13.88 20.44
CA GLN A 448 7.98 -14.21 21.84
C GLN A 448 8.62 -13.05 22.61
N ALA A 449 9.17 -12.04 21.93
CA ALA A 449 9.80 -10.91 22.60
C ALA A 449 8.78 -10.21 23.52
N PRO A 450 9.14 -9.96 24.79
CA PRO A 450 8.24 -9.30 25.74
C PRO A 450 7.77 -7.97 25.16
N LYS A 451 6.52 -7.59 25.42
CA LYS A 451 6.05 -6.23 25.13
C LYS A 451 7.02 -5.29 25.83
N ASP A 452 7.57 -4.31 25.11
CA ASP A 452 8.50 -3.34 25.66
C ASP A 452 8.02 -2.89 27.05
N LEU A 453 8.85 -3.13 28.08
CA LEU A 453 8.64 -2.71 29.48
C LEU A 453 8.74 -1.18 29.64
N MET A 454 8.45 -0.43 28.59
CA MET A 454 8.46 1.03 28.53
C MET A 454 7.05 1.54 28.21
N GLU A 455 6.03 0.94 28.82
CA GLU A 455 4.80 1.65 29.17
C GLU A 455 5.12 2.66 30.28
N ASP A 456 5.89 3.70 29.97
CA ASP A 456 5.69 4.95 30.70
C ASP A 456 6.23 6.18 29.96
N SER A 457 5.35 7.19 29.95
CA SER A 457 5.55 8.62 29.66
C SER A 457 5.22 9.13 28.23
N HIS A 458 4.05 9.79 28.18
CA HIS A 458 3.45 10.59 27.08
C HIS A 458 2.33 9.96 26.23
N HIS A 459 1.37 9.32 26.89
CA HIS A 459 0.13 8.79 26.30
C HIS A 459 -0.89 9.84 25.75
N LYS A 460 -0.46 10.99 25.19
CA LYS A 460 -1.43 11.98 24.66
C LYS A 460 -1.01 12.81 23.44
N LYS A 461 0.06 12.42 22.73
CA LYS A 461 0.50 13.06 21.47
C LYS A 461 1.24 11.98 20.65
N LEU A 462 0.60 11.16 19.83
CA LEU A 462 0.30 11.46 18.42
C LEU A 462 -0.37 10.19 17.83
N LEU A 463 -1.70 10.19 17.63
CA LEU A 463 -2.39 9.08 16.96
C LEU A 463 -1.85 8.80 15.55
N LEU A 464 -1.28 9.82 14.89
CA LEU A 464 -0.84 9.74 13.49
C LEU A 464 0.57 9.13 13.33
N SER A 465 1.48 9.33 14.29
CA SER A 465 2.80 8.68 14.28
C SER A 465 2.70 7.21 14.66
N GLU A 466 1.76 6.86 15.55
CA GLU A 466 1.45 5.48 15.93
C GLU A 466 0.91 4.69 14.73
N VAL A 467 -0.04 5.24 13.96
CA VAL A 467 -0.57 4.60 12.74
C VAL A 467 0.53 4.41 11.69
N ARG A 468 1.42 5.41 11.47
CA ARG A 468 2.52 5.24 10.51
C ARG A 468 3.55 4.21 10.98
N LYS A 469 3.86 4.17 12.28
CA LYS A 469 4.73 3.14 12.88
C LYS A 469 4.15 1.75 12.62
N GLN A 470 2.85 1.57 12.84
CA GLN A 470 2.14 0.32 12.59
C GLN A 470 2.18 -0.08 11.11
N ASP A 471 1.91 0.84 10.18
CA ASP A 471 1.99 0.57 8.73
C ASP A 471 3.38 0.12 8.29
N VAL A 472 4.42 0.78 8.81
CA VAL A 472 5.81 0.43 8.51
C VAL A 472 6.18 -0.93 9.10
N SER A 473 5.77 -1.21 10.33
CA SER A 473 5.94 -2.54 10.96
C SER A 473 5.25 -3.63 10.15
N ILE A 474 4.03 -3.38 9.65
CA ILE A 474 3.30 -4.31 8.76
C ILE A 474 4.12 -4.57 7.50
N GLN A 475 4.70 -3.55 6.87
CA GLN A 475 5.53 -3.76 5.69
C GLN A 475 6.81 -4.56 5.99
N GLY A 476 7.46 -4.29 7.13
CA GLY A 476 8.64 -5.04 7.56
C GLY A 476 8.33 -6.52 7.82
N ILE A 477 7.31 -6.80 8.63
CA ILE A 477 6.89 -8.19 8.90
C ILE A 477 6.36 -8.87 7.64
N ALA A 478 5.68 -8.16 6.73
CA ALA A 478 5.21 -8.71 5.47
C ALA A 478 6.37 -9.20 4.58
N TRP A 479 7.52 -8.53 4.61
CA TRP A 479 8.73 -9.03 3.95
C TRP A 479 9.19 -10.37 4.54
N ILE A 480 9.22 -10.47 5.87
CA ILE A 480 9.60 -11.72 6.56
C ILE A 480 8.62 -12.84 6.22
N VAL A 481 7.30 -12.55 6.24
CA VAL A 481 6.26 -13.52 5.86
C VAL A 481 6.43 -13.98 4.41
N GLN A 482 6.75 -13.07 3.49
CA GLN A 482 7.02 -13.44 2.10
C GLN A 482 8.24 -14.36 1.97
N CYS A 483 9.31 -14.10 2.73
CA CYS A 483 10.49 -14.98 2.78
C CYS A 483 10.12 -16.37 3.31
N ILE A 484 9.30 -16.44 4.37
CA ILE A 484 8.79 -17.71 4.93
C ILE A 484 7.93 -18.46 3.90
N ALA A 485 7.08 -17.74 3.16
CA ALA A 485 6.15 -18.30 2.19
C ALA A 485 6.80 -18.65 0.85
N HIS A 486 8.10 -18.40 0.67
CA HIS A 486 8.78 -18.71 -0.58
C HIS A 486 8.71 -20.23 -0.87
N ARG A 487 8.13 -20.60 -2.03
CA ARG A 487 7.81 -21.99 -2.44
C ARG A 487 6.86 -22.74 -1.49
N ALA A 488 6.05 -22.04 -0.70
CA ALA A 488 4.95 -22.68 0.02
C ALA A 488 3.80 -22.97 -0.95
N HIS A 489 3.25 -24.17 -0.88
CA HIS A 489 2.15 -24.62 -1.76
C HIS A 489 0.92 -25.03 -0.96
N THR A 490 1.12 -25.66 0.21
CA THR A 490 0.02 -26.16 1.04
C THR A 490 -0.12 -25.35 2.32
N VAL A 491 -1.28 -25.47 2.98
CA VAL A 491 -1.51 -24.90 4.31
C VAL A 491 -0.51 -25.46 5.32
N ASP A 492 -0.12 -26.73 5.18
CA ASP A 492 0.82 -27.43 6.05
C ASP A 492 2.19 -26.74 6.12
N ASP A 493 2.65 -26.17 5.01
CA ASP A 493 3.91 -25.41 4.94
C ASP A 493 3.94 -24.19 5.87
N LEU A 494 2.75 -23.64 6.19
CA LEU A 494 2.56 -22.39 6.91
C LEU A 494 1.68 -22.54 8.16
N VAL A 495 1.43 -23.77 8.63
CA VAL A 495 0.66 -24.03 9.85
C VAL A 495 1.13 -23.20 11.05
N PRO A 496 2.45 -23.08 11.35
CA PRO A 496 2.91 -22.27 12.48
C PRO A 496 2.52 -20.79 12.35
N LEU A 497 2.56 -20.24 11.13
CA LEU A 497 2.19 -18.85 10.85
C LEU A 497 0.71 -18.62 11.15
N PHE A 498 -0.16 -19.52 10.68
CA PHE A 498 -1.60 -19.43 10.96
C PHE A 498 -1.95 -19.70 12.43
N ALA A 499 -1.18 -20.55 13.11
CA ALA A 499 -1.33 -20.76 14.54
C ALA A 499 -1.02 -19.47 15.33
N TYR A 500 0.02 -18.72 14.95
CA TYR A 500 0.30 -17.41 15.57
C TYR A 500 -0.85 -16.42 15.37
N CYS A 501 -1.44 -16.36 14.17
CA CYS A 501 -2.59 -15.51 13.91
C CYS A 501 -3.83 -15.89 14.74
N ARG A 502 -4.01 -17.17 15.08
CA ARG A 502 -5.17 -17.67 15.83
C ARG A 502 -5.00 -17.63 17.35
N LYS A 503 -3.76 -17.60 17.86
CA LYS A 503 -3.45 -17.75 19.29
C LYS A 503 -3.79 -16.50 20.14
N ALA A 504 -4.05 -15.35 19.53
CA ALA A 504 -4.05 -14.07 20.23
C ALA A 504 -5.46 -13.51 20.51
N THR A 505 -6.20 -14.19 21.37
CA THR A 505 -7.34 -13.56 22.06
C THR A 505 -6.97 -13.39 23.53
N PRO A 506 -6.87 -12.15 24.07
CA PRO A 506 -7.19 -10.86 23.44
C PRO A 506 -6.18 -10.42 22.36
N LEU A 507 -6.65 -9.65 21.38
CA LEU A 507 -5.84 -9.14 20.28
C LEU A 507 -4.73 -8.23 20.83
N ASN A 508 -3.48 -8.57 20.54
CA ASN A 508 -2.34 -7.72 20.83
C ASN A 508 -1.81 -7.07 19.55
N GLU A 509 -1.09 -5.95 19.69
CA GLU A 509 -0.54 -5.17 18.57
C GLU A 509 0.31 -6.04 17.62
N LYS A 510 1.17 -6.92 18.16
CA LYS A 510 2.01 -7.83 17.36
C LYS A 510 1.18 -8.78 16.49
N THR A 511 0.07 -9.32 17.01
CA THR A 511 -0.78 -10.23 16.23
C THR A 511 -1.60 -9.48 15.19
N TYR A 512 -2.07 -8.28 15.50
CA TYR A 512 -2.67 -7.42 14.48
C TYR A 512 -1.69 -7.15 13.33
N ILE A 513 -0.46 -6.73 13.66
CA ILE A 513 0.60 -6.48 12.67
C ILE A 513 0.86 -7.75 11.86
N LEU A 514 0.95 -8.91 12.51
CA LEU A 514 1.16 -10.19 11.84
C LEU A 514 0.03 -10.53 10.87
N ILE A 515 -1.25 -10.37 11.26
CA ILE A 515 -2.39 -10.70 10.40
C ILE A 515 -2.40 -9.80 9.16
N SER A 516 -2.21 -8.49 9.32
CA SER A 516 -2.08 -7.56 8.20
C SER A 516 -0.87 -7.88 7.33
N ALA A 517 0.26 -8.25 7.94
CA ALA A 517 1.47 -8.63 7.24
C ALA A 517 1.32 -9.97 6.48
N VAL A 518 0.51 -10.90 6.97
CA VAL A 518 0.18 -12.15 6.27
C VAL A 518 -0.60 -11.86 5.00
N ILE A 519 -1.57 -10.95 5.05
CA ILE A 519 -2.35 -10.56 3.86
C ILE A 519 -1.46 -9.87 2.80
N GLU A 520 -0.55 -9.00 3.24
CA GLU A 520 0.34 -8.26 2.34
C GLU A 520 1.51 -9.11 1.81
N GLY A 521 2.08 -9.96 2.67
CA GLY A 521 3.30 -10.71 2.40
C GLY A 521 3.10 -12.06 1.70
N LEU A 522 1.93 -12.70 1.86
CA LEU A 522 1.69 -13.98 1.18
C LEU A 522 1.61 -13.81 -0.35
N PRO A 523 2.18 -14.76 -1.13
CA PRO A 523 2.08 -14.75 -2.58
C PRO A 523 0.62 -14.71 -3.05
N SER A 524 0.30 -13.88 -4.05
CA SER A 524 -1.09 -13.71 -4.52
C SER A 524 -1.71 -15.00 -5.03
N LYS A 525 -0.90 -15.88 -5.63
CA LYS A 525 -1.33 -17.23 -6.06
C LYS A 525 -1.72 -18.11 -4.87
N TYR A 526 -0.94 -18.04 -3.78
CA TYR A 526 -1.25 -18.77 -2.55
C TYR A 526 -2.55 -18.24 -1.91
N LEU A 527 -2.69 -16.92 -1.80
CA LEU A 527 -3.90 -16.27 -1.28
C LEU A 527 -5.16 -16.64 -2.10
N SER A 528 -5.03 -16.76 -3.41
CA SER A 528 -6.13 -17.12 -4.32
C SER A 528 -6.66 -18.53 -4.05
N VAL A 529 -5.77 -19.50 -3.81
CA VAL A 529 -6.12 -20.90 -3.52
C VAL A 529 -6.65 -21.04 -2.10
N HIS A 530 -5.95 -20.47 -1.12
CA HIS A 530 -6.25 -20.62 0.32
C HIS A 530 -7.07 -19.46 0.88
N SER A 531 -7.99 -18.92 0.07
CA SER A 531 -8.77 -17.73 0.41
C SER A 531 -9.69 -17.92 1.61
N GLU A 532 -10.16 -19.16 1.84
CA GLU A 532 -11.03 -19.50 2.97
C GLU A 532 -10.28 -19.38 4.30
N GLN A 533 -9.10 -19.99 4.40
CA GLN A 533 -8.30 -20.00 5.62
C GLN A 533 -7.83 -18.59 6.00
N VAL A 534 -7.51 -17.75 5.01
CA VAL A 534 -7.15 -16.35 5.25
C VAL A 534 -8.35 -15.53 5.73
N LEU A 535 -9.53 -15.76 5.15
CA LEU A 535 -10.75 -15.11 5.63
C LEU A 535 -11.12 -15.54 7.05
N ASP A 536 -10.95 -16.81 7.40
CA ASP A 536 -11.19 -17.28 8.77
C ASP A 536 -10.31 -16.56 9.79
N ILE A 537 -9.05 -16.29 9.44
CA ILE A 537 -8.13 -15.51 10.29
C ILE A 537 -8.63 -14.08 10.46
N VAL A 538 -9.04 -13.41 9.37
CA VAL A 538 -9.55 -12.04 9.42
C VAL A 538 -10.88 -11.98 10.17
N PHE A 539 -11.76 -12.97 10.02
CA PHE A 539 -13.06 -12.99 10.69
C PHE A 539 -13.01 -13.45 12.14
N ALA A 540 -11.93 -14.12 12.56
CA ALA A 540 -11.64 -14.35 13.97
C ALA A 540 -11.37 -13.05 14.74
N LEU A 541 -11.04 -11.95 14.03
CA LEU A 541 -10.96 -10.62 14.63
C LEU A 541 -12.35 -10.08 14.95
N HIS A 542 -12.65 -9.98 16.24
CA HIS A 542 -13.89 -9.36 16.72
C HIS A 542 -13.87 -7.83 16.51
N GLU A 543 -12.72 -7.20 16.76
CA GLU A 543 -12.45 -5.76 16.63
C GLU A 543 -11.26 -5.55 15.67
N GLU A 544 -11.16 -4.36 15.07
CA GLU A 544 -10.07 -3.95 14.17
C GLU A 544 -9.88 -4.82 12.91
N PHE A 545 -10.88 -5.61 12.54
CA PHE A 545 -10.88 -6.47 11.35
C PHE A 545 -10.90 -5.66 10.04
N GLU A 546 -11.28 -4.39 10.09
CA GLU A 546 -11.63 -3.61 8.92
C GLU A 546 -10.43 -3.27 8.02
N ASP A 547 -9.27 -2.95 8.61
CA ASP A 547 -8.03 -2.68 7.85
C ASP A 547 -7.46 -3.96 7.19
N PRO A 548 -7.28 -5.09 7.92
CA PRO A 548 -6.94 -6.37 7.31
C PRO A 548 -7.89 -6.76 6.17
N LEU A 549 -9.20 -6.58 6.37
CA LEU A 549 -10.22 -6.87 5.36
C LEU A 549 -10.10 -5.96 4.14
N THR A 550 -9.77 -4.68 4.34
CA THR A 550 -9.55 -3.70 3.25
C THR A 550 -8.30 -4.07 2.43
N ARG A 551 -7.20 -4.44 3.10
CA ARG A 551 -5.97 -4.92 2.45
C ARG A 551 -6.23 -6.18 1.64
N LEU A 552 -7.02 -7.11 2.20
CA LEU A 552 -7.38 -8.34 1.50
C LEU A 552 -8.18 -8.07 0.22
N GLY A 553 -9.12 -7.13 0.26
CA GLY A 553 -9.86 -6.68 -0.93
C GLY A 553 -8.93 -6.14 -2.04
N LYS A 554 -7.93 -5.33 -1.67
CA LYS A 554 -6.90 -4.84 -2.61
C LYS A 554 -6.05 -5.97 -3.19
N ARG A 555 -5.68 -6.98 -2.39
CA ARG A 555 -4.94 -8.16 -2.86
C ARG A 555 -5.76 -9.00 -3.84
N PHE A 556 -7.04 -9.22 -3.55
CA PHE A 556 -7.93 -9.96 -4.44
C PHE A 556 -8.32 -9.21 -5.72
N PHE A 557 -8.31 -7.88 -5.69
CA PHE A 557 -8.41 -7.09 -6.91
C PHE A 557 -7.28 -7.41 -7.91
N SER A 558 -6.05 -7.61 -7.42
CA SER A 558 -4.91 -8.01 -8.22
C SER A 558 -5.02 -9.46 -8.73
N MET A 559 -5.35 -10.41 -7.85
CA MET A 559 -5.55 -11.83 -8.20
C MET A 559 -6.79 -12.38 -7.49
N PRO A 560 -7.84 -12.80 -8.21
CA PRO A 560 -9.09 -13.22 -7.58
C PRO A 560 -8.92 -14.58 -6.88
N PRO A 561 -9.77 -14.91 -5.90
CA PRO A 561 -9.91 -16.28 -5.41
C PRO A 561 -10.22 -17.27 -6.54
N VAL A 562 -9.87 -18.54 -6.33
CA VAL A 562 -10.29 -19.65 -7.21
C VAL A 562 -11.81 -19.69 -7.34
N GLU A 563 -12.31 -20.13 -8.51
CA GLU A 563 -13.72 -19.99 -8.87
C GLU A 563 -14.68 -20.62 -7.86
N GLU A 564 -14.29 -21.77 -7.32
CA GLU A 564 -15.01 -22.53 -6.28
C GLU A 564 -15.24 -21.68 -5.02
N ASN A 565 -14.26 -20.85 -4.63
CA ASN A 565 -14.30 -20.05 -3.42
C ASN A 565 -14.93 -18.67 -3.63
N ARG A 566 -15.02 -18.16 -4.87
CA ARG A 566 -15.50 -16.79 -5.16
C ARG A 566 -16.86 -16.48 -4.54
N LYS A 567 -17.82 -17.39 -4.69
CA LYS A 567 -19.19 -17.20 -4.16
C LYS A 567 -19.20 -17.10 -2.64
N PHE A 568 -18.44 -17.97 -1.97
CA PHE A 568 -18.28 -17.96 -0.52
C PHE A 568 -17.62 -16.67 -0.05
N VAL A 569 -16.45 -16.32 -0.62
CA VAL A 569 -15.69 -15.10 -0.30
C VAL A 569 -16.58 -13.87 -0.42
N LYS A 570 -17.28 -13.69 -1.55
CA LYS A 570 -18.20 -12.56 -1.76
C LYS A 570 -19.26 -12.52 -0.66
N LYS A 571 -19.95 -13.64 -0.39
CA LYS A 571 -21.04 -13.69 0.59
C LYS A 571 -20.55 -13.32 2.00
N SER A 572 -19.45 -13.91 2.43
CA SER A 572 -18.93 -13.74 3.79
C SER A 572 -18.35 -12.35 4.03
N VAL A 573 -17.66 -11.78 3.05
CA VAL A 573 -17.07 -10.44 3.15
C VAL A 573 -18.14 -9.36 3.26
N TRP A 574 -19.13 -9.35 2.38
CA TRP A 574 -20.15 -8.30 2.39
C TRP A 574 -21.02 -8.32 3.66
N MET A 575 -21.16 -9.48 4.31
CA MET A 575 -21.76 -9.57 5.65
C MET A 575 -20.95 -8.81 6.70
N ARG A 576 -19.62 -8.89 6.63
CA ARG A 576 -18.75 -8.16 7.57
C ARG A 576 -18.62 -6.68 7.23
N VAL A 577 -18.60 -6.31 5.94
CA VAL A 577 -18.51 -4.92 5.50
C VAL A 577 -19.71 -4.10 5.99
N VAL A 578 -20.91 -4.70 5.97
CA VAL A 578 -22.13 -4.07 6.48
C VAL A 578 -22.05 -3.76 7.99
N ASP A 579 -21.33 -4.59 8.74
CA ASP A 579 -21.20 -4.46 10.20
C ASP A 579 -20.17 -3.41 10.64
N ILE A 580 -19.47 -2.75 9.70
CA ILE A 580 -18.48 -1.72 10.03
C ILE A 580 -19.18 -0.48 10.60
N ALA A 581 -18.83 -0.10 11.82
CA ALA A 581 -19.43 1.06 12.50
C ALA A 581 -18.85 2.39 11.98
N ASN A 582 -17.52 2.48 11.83
CA ASN A 582 -16.85 3.71 11.42
C ASN A 582 -17.09 4.02 9.94
N PHE A 583 -17.56 5.23 9.64
CA PHE A 583 -17.87 5.67 8.27
C PHE A 583 -16.66 5.67 7.33
N SER A 584 -15.53 6.26 7.72
CA SER A 584 -14.34 6.35 6.87
C SER A 584 -13.80 4.95 6.54
N THR A 585 -13.72 4.10 7.56
CA THR A 585 -13.28 2.71 7.41
C THR A 585 -14.23 1.89 6.54
N PHE A 586 -15.55 2.09 6.71
CA PHE A 586 -16.57 1.49 5.84
C PHE A 586 -16.36 1.89 4.38
N VAL A 587 -16.23 3.19 4.09
CA VAL A 587 -16.08 3.70 2.72
C VAL A 587 -14.81 3.13 2.06
N ASN A 588 -13.69 3.12 2.77
CA ASN A 588 -12.43 2.56 2.29
C ASN A 588 -12.52 1.05 1.99
N CYS A 589 -13.09 0.28 2.93
CA CYS A 589 -13.29 -1.15 2.76
C CYS A 589 -14.25 -1.45 1.60
N CYS A 590 -15.37 -0.71 1.54
CA CYS A 590 -16.35 -0.80 0.46
C CYS A 590 -15.73 -0.49 -0.90
N ALA A 591 -14.91 0.56 -1.03
CA ALA A 591 -14.24 0.90 -2.29
C ALA A 591 -13.24 -0.18 -2.74
N ALA A 592 -12.46 -0.75 -1.81
CA ALA A 592 -11.52 -1.84 -2.11
C ALA A 592 -12.25 -3.09 -2.65
N TRP A 593 -13.31 -3.51 -1.96
CA TRP A 593 -14.10 -4.68 -2.37
C TRP A 593 -14.98 -4.41 -3.59
N THR A 594 -15.42 -3.17 -3.80
CA THR A 594 -16.13 -2.75 -5.02
C THR A 594 -15.21 -2.81 -6.23
N SER A 595 -13.94 -2.42 -6.10
CA SER A 595 -12.96 -2.55 -7.19
C SER A 595 -12.79 -4.01 -7.60
N PHE A 596 -12.70 -4.92 -6.61
CA PHE A 596 -12.66 -6.36 -6.85
C PHE A 596 -13.94 -6.87 -7.52
N THR A 597 -15.12 -6.47 -7.05
CA THR A 597 -16.38 -6.93 -7.63
C THR A 597 -16.61 -6.39 -9.03
N ALA A 598 -16.28 -5.13 -9.29
CA ALA A 598 -16.39 -4.50 -10.60
C ALA A 598 -15.55 -5.23 -11.67
N LYS A 599 -14.38 -5.75 -11.28
CA LYS A 599 -13.46 -6.44 -12.19
C LYS A 599 -13.86 -7.89 -12.50
N TYR A 600 -14.43 -8.62 -11.55
CA TYR A 600 -14.61 -10.07 -11.68
C TYR A 600 -16.06 -10.56 -11.61
N TYR A 601 -17.04 -9.70 -11.30
CA TYR A 601 -18.44 -10.08 -11.14
C TYR A 601 -19.35 -9.34 -12.12
N SER A 602 -20.62 -9.79 -12.16
CA SER A 602 -21.62 -9.27 -13.09
C SER A 602 -22.13 -7.88 -12.70
N LEU A 603 -22.65 -7.14 -13.68
CA LEU A 603 -23.35 -5.87 -13.45
C LEU A 603 -24.47 -5.95 -12.39
N LYS A 604 -25.16 -7.10 -12.28
CA LYS A 604 -26.20 -7.31 -11.26
C LYS A 604 -25.62 -7.25 -9.84
N ASP A 605 -24.43 -7.85 -9.64
CA ASP A 605 -23.74 -7.80 -8.36
C ASP A 605 -23.28 -6.38 -8.01
N ILE A 606 -22.79 -5.64 -9.01
CA ILE A 606 -22.37 -4.25 -8.84
C ILE A 606 -23.56 -3.36 -8.44
N ASN A 607 -24.69 -3.47 -9.15
CA ASN A 607 -25.90 -2.70 -8.84
C ASN A 607 -26.40 -2.95 -7.41
N ARG A 608 -26.30 -4.18 -6.92
CA ARG A 608 -26.66 -4.53 -5.53
C ARG A 608 -25.71 -3.89 -4.51
N ILE A 609 -24.43 -3.77 -4.83
CA ILE A 609 -23.44 -3.08 -3.98
C ILE A 609 -23.70 -1.57 -3.99
N ILE A 610 -24.06 -0.99 -5.14
CA ILE A 610 -24.48 0.43 -5.25
C ILE A 610 -25.67 0.69 -4.32
N GLU A 611 -26.68 -0.16 -4.33
CA GLU A 611 -27.86 -0.03 -3.45
C GLU A 611 -27.48 -0.10 -1.97
N LEU A 612 -26.63 -1.05 -1.59
CA LEU A 612 -26.13 -1.19 -0.22
C LEU A 612 -25.34 0.04 0.24
N ALA A 613 -24.38 0.49 -0.58
CA ALA A 613 -23.60 1.68 -0.29
C ALA A 613 -24.49 2.94 -0.21
N LEU A 614 -25.49 3.06 -1.10
CA LEU A 614 -26.44 4.17 -1.10
C LEU A 614 -27.24 4.24 0.20
N VAL A 615 -27.68 3.10 0.75
CA VAL A 615 -28.37 3.07 2.05
C VAL A 615 -27.47 3.64 3.14
N ARG A 616 -26.21 3.20 3.24
CA ARG A 616 -25.28 3.72 4.25
C ARG A 616 -25.03 5.22 4.09
N ILE A 617 -24.72 5.66 2.87
CA ILE A 617 -24.40 7.05 2.54
C ILE A 617 -25.59 7.98 2.83
N ARG A 618 -26.83 7.53 2.64
CA ARG A 618 -28.05 8.31 2.96
C ARG A 618 -28.25 8.54 4.45
N MET A 619 -27.96 7.52 5.25
CA MET A 619 -28.28 7.54 6.68
C MET A 619 -27.19 8.22 7.52
N ASP A 620 -25.95 8.24 7.04
CA ASP A 620 -24.81 8.74 7.79
C ASP A 620 -24.58 10.25 7.59
N ASP A 621 -24.60 11.02 8.68
CA ASP A 621 -24.37 12.46 8.66
C ASP A 621 -22.93 12.82 8.21
N GLN A 622 -21.98 11.87 8.31
CA GLN A 622 -20.59 12.08 7.90
C GLN A 622 -20.42 12.26 6.39
N THR A 623 -21.42 11.88 5.59
CA THR A 623 -21.42 12.03 4.13
C THR A 623 -21.26 13.47 3.67
N LYS A 624 -21.86 14.42 4.40
CA LYS A 624 -21.85 15.85 4.04
C LYS A 624 -20.64 16.61 4.59
N LYS A 625 -19.63 15.90 5.10
CA LYS A 625 -18.39 16.51 5.59
C LYS A 625 -17.37 16.63 4.46
N LYS A 626 -16.82 17.83 4.26
CA LYS A 626 -15.79 18.11 3.24
C LYS A 626 -14.56 17.22 3.37
N GLU A 627 -14.21 16.83 4.60
CA GLU A 627 -13.07 15.94 4.88
C GLU A 627 -13.24 14.56 4.22
N ASN A 628 -14.48 14.06 4.11
CA ASN A 628 -14.77 12.73 3.56
C ASN A 628 -15.04 12.73 2.05
N THR A 629 -15.11 13.90 1.40
CA THR A 629 -15.43 14.00 -0.03
C THR A 629 -14.47 13.18 -0.89
N HIS A 630 -13.17 13.16 -0.57
CA HIS A 630 -12.18 12.39 -1.33
C HIS A 630 -12.46 10.87 -1.25
N LEU A 631 -12.73 10.33 -0.05
CA LEU A 631 -13.05 8.92 0.15
C LEU A 631 -14.31 8.50 -0.63
N LEU A 632 -15.33 9.36 -0.64
CA LEU A 632 -16.58 9.11 -1.35
C LEU A 632 -16.40 9.17 -2.87
N VAL A 633 -15.53 10.04 -3.35
CA VAL A 633 -15.15 10.12 -4.78
C VAL A 633 -14.32 8.90 -5.19
N ASP A 634 -13.46 8.38 -4.33
CA ASP A 634 -12.74 7.12 -4.55
C ASP A 634 -13.70 5.92 -4.61
N LEU A 635 -14.74 5.91 -3.76
CA LEU A 635 -15.81 4.93 -3.83
C LEU A 635 -16.56 5.00 -5.17
N ILE A 636 -16.95 6.19 -5.64
CA ILE A 636 -17.56 6.35 -6.98
C ILE A 636 -16.63 5.82 -8.07
N SER A 637 -15.33 6.14 -7.96
CA SER A 637 -14.33 5.69 -8.93
C SER A 637 -14.26 4.16 -8.99
N SER A 638 -14.32 3.50 -7.84
CA SER A 638 -14.27 2.03 -7.75
C SER A 638 -15.39 1.31 -8.51
N PHE A 639 -16.57 1.94 -8.65
CA PHE A 639 -17.69 1.40 -9.42
C PHE A 639 -17.49 1.52 -10.94
N LEU A 640 -16.72 2.49 -11.42
CA LEU A 640 -16.62 2.82 -12.84
C LEU A 640 -15.30 2.33 -13.46
N GLU A 641 -14.19 2.56 -12.77
CA GLU A 641 -12.83 2.45 -13.32
C GLU A 641 -12.45 1.01 -13.72
N PHE A 642 -12.94 0.03 -12.97
CA PHE A 642 -12.49 -1.36 -13.09
C PHE A 642 -13.55 -2.34 -13.61
N THR A 643 -14.66 -1.85 -14.16
CA THR A 643 -15.71 -2.69 -14.76
C THR A 643 -15.16 -3.58 -15.89
N ALA A 644 -15.51 -4.88 -15.90
CA ALA A 644 -14.99 -5.83 -16.88
C ALA A 644 -15.31 -5.43 -18.33
N GLU A 645 -16.56 -5.04 -18.60
CA GLU A 645 -17.00 -4.56 -19.91
C GLU A 645 -17.14 -3.03 -19.92
N LYS A 646 -16.76 -2.38 -21.03
CA LYS A 646 -16.91 -0.91 -21.17
C LYS A 646 -18.39 -0.50 -21.11
N ASP A 647 -19.28 -1.30 -21.67
CA ASP A 647 -20.72 -1.03 -21.71
C ASP A 647 -21.39 -1.12 -20.33
N ASP A 648 -20.82 -1.88 -19.40
CA ASP A 648 -21.33 -1.94 -18.03
C ASP A 648 -21.15 -0.60 -17.31
N CYS A 649 -20.04 0.11 -17.58
CA CYS A 649 -19.84 1.47 -17.09
C CYS A 649 -20.95 2.42 -17.58
N LEU A 650 -21.38 2.29 -18.85
CA LEU A 650 -22.45 3.10 -19.43
C LEU A 650 -23.79 2.82 -18.73
N LYS A 651 -24.08 1.54 -18.45
CA LYS A 651 -25.30 1.15 -17.73
C LYS A 651 -25.30 1.63 -16.27
N ILE A 652 -24.15 1.59 -15.59
CA ILE A 652 -24.02 2.05 -14.19
C ILE A 652 -24.35 3.53 -14.06
N VAL A 653 -23.85 4.39 -14.94
CA VAL A 653 -24.12 5.84 -14.84
C VAL A 653 -25.58 6.22 -15.08
N THR A 654 -26.32 5.36 -15.79
CA THR A 654 -27.78 5.51 -15.99
C THR A 654 -28.60 4.89 -14.86
N ASN A 655 -27.98 4.17 -13.92
CA ASN A 655 -28.68 3.56 -12.80
C ASN A 655 -29.15 4.64 -11.81
N ASN A 656 -30.44 4.65 -11.51
CA ASN A 656 -31.07 5.59 -10.59
C ASN A 656 -30.44 5.60 -9.18
N SER A 657 -30.02 4.44 -8.66
CA SER A 657 -29.33 4.33 -7.38
C SER A 657 -27.95 4.97 -7.42
N PHE A 658 -27.23 4.83 -8.53
CA PHE A 658 -25.94 5.47 -8.74
C PHE A 658 -26.07 6.99 -8.85
N ILE A 659 -27.02 7.47 -9.66
CA ILE A 659 -27.29 8.91 -9.82
C ILE A 659 -27.60 9.54 -8.45
N LYS A 660 -28.51 8.94 -7.68
CA LYS A 660 -28.85 9.43 -6.34
C LYS A 660 -27.64 9.41 -5.40
N MET A 661 -26.72 8.45 -5.52
CA MET A 661 -25.49 8.41 -4.73
C MET A 661 -24.58 9.60 -5.08
N VAL A 662 -24.37 9.84 -6.38
CA VAL A 662 -23.58 10.98 -6.89
C VAL A 662 -24.17 12.31 -6.40
N ASP A 663 -25.48 12.47 -6.44
CA ASP A 663 -26.17 13.69 -6.02
C ASP A 663 -26.04 13.94 -4.51
N ILE A 664 -26.08 12.88 -3.69
CA ILE A 664 -25.88 13.01 -2.23
C ILE A 664 -24.43 13.41 -1.90
N ILE A 665 -23.46 12.82 -2.61
CA ILE A 665 -22.04 13.14 -2.42
C ILE A 665 -21.73 14.57 -2.90
N GLY A 666 -22.37 15.01 -3.99
CA GLY A 666 -22.34 16.38 -4.51
C GLY A 666 -23.26 17.34 -3.72
N PHE A 667 -23.20 17.33 -2.40
CA PHE A 667 -24.10 18.16 -1.57
C PHE A 667 -23.84 19.67 -1.67
N ASP A 668 -22.64 20.07 -2.12
CA ASP A 668 -22.28 21.45 -2.41
C ASP A 668 -21.62 21.60 -3.78
N MET A 669 -21.45 22.86 -4.21
CA MET A 669 -20.89 23.18 -5.53
C MET A 669 -19.46 22.66 -5.73
N GLN A 670 -18.65 22.63 -4.67
CA GLN A 670 -17.26 22.15 -4.73
C GLN A 670 -17.20 20.62 -4.86
N SER A 671 -17.90 19.89 -3.99
CA SER A 671 -17.99 18.42 -4.01
C SER A 671 -18.59 17.91 -5.32
N THR A 672 -19.65 18.57 -5.82
CA THR A 672 -20.25 18.26 -7.13
C THR A 672 -19.20 18.37 -8.24
N SER A 673 -18.40 19.43 -8.22
CA SER A 673 -17.36 19.63 -9.24
C SER A 673 -16.23 18.61 -9.13
N ILE A 674 -15.78 18.26 -7.92
CA ILE A 674 -14.72 17.26 -7.70
C ILE A 674 -15.20 15.89 -8.18
N CYS A 675 -16.43 15.51 -7.81
CA CYS A 675 -17.07 14.27 -8.25
C CYS A 675 -17.23 14.22 -9.77
N SER A 676 -17.79 15.28 -10.37
CA SER A 676 -17.97 15.39 -11.83
C SER A 676 -16.64 15.30 -12.55
N ARG A 677 -15.61 16.00 -12.07
CA ARG A 677 -14.26 15.93 -12.62
C ARG A 677 -13.74 14.50 -12.64
N ARG A 678 -13.82 13.78 -11.51
CA ARG A 678 -13.31 12.41 -11.41
C ARG A 678 -14.04 11.46 -12.36
N ILE A 679 -15.37 11.58 -12.47
CA ILE A 679 -16.18 10.78 -13.42
C ILE A 679 -15.73 11.05 -14.87
N LEU A 680 -15.55 12.32 -15.25
CA LEU A 680 -15.12 12.70 -16.60
C LEU A 680 -13.68 12.22 -16.91
N GLU A 681 -12.77 12.27 -15.94
CA GLU A 681 -11.42 11.70 -16.05
C GLU A 681 -11.49 10.19 -16.35
N ILE A 682 -12.31 9.43 -15.62
CA ILE A 682 -12.50 8.00 -15.87
C ILE A 682 -13.06 7.74 -17.28
N PHE A 683 -14.05 8.53 -17.71
CA PHE A 683 -14.65 8.38 -19.04
C PHE A 683 -13.64 8.64 -20.16
N THR A 684 -12.85 9.72 -20.05
CA THR A 684 -11.83 10.06 -21.05
C THR A 684 -10.66 9.08 -21.09
N MET A 685 -10.39 8.35 -19.99
CA MET A 685 -9.42 7.26 -19.97
C MET A 685 -9.97 5.95 -20.56
N ARG A 686 -11.26 5.65 -20.38
CA ARG A 686 -11.86 4.36 -20.80
C ARG A 686 -12.39 4.35 -22.23
N PHE A 687 -12.95 5.47 -22.67
CA PHE A 687 -13.65 5.58 -23.95
C PHE A 687 -12.82 6.35 -24.97
N GLU A 688 -12.92 5.90 -26.23
CA GLU A 688 -12.31 6.60 -27.35
C GLU A 688 -13.21 7.75 -27.82
N LYS A 689 -12.66 8.66 -28.61
CA LYS A 689 -13.46 9.73 -29.23
C LYS A 689 -14.53 9.11 -30.13
N HIS A 690 -15.73 9.68 -30.09
CA HIS A 690 -16.89 9.21 -30.87
C HIS A 690 -17.23 7.73 -30.64
N SER A 691 -17.22 7.28 -29.38
CA SER A 691 -17.64 5.91 -29.04
C SER A 691 -19.03 5.83 -28.38
N ILE A 692 -19.53 6.91 -27.79
CA ILE A 692 -20.77 6.90 -26.98
C ILE A 692 -21.92 7.51 -27.78
N PHE A 693 -23.02 6.78 -27.92
CA PHE A 693 -24.21 7.22 -28.67
C PHE A 693 -25.53 6.97 -27.93
N ASP A 694 -25.49 6.44 -26.71
CA ASP A 694 -26.68 6.34 -25.86
C ASP A 694 -27.06 7.75 -25.38
N VAL A 695 -28.26 8.20 -25.71
CA VAL A 695 -28.76 9.56 -25.45
C VAL A 695 -28.79 9.87 -23.95
N SER A 696 -29.13 8.89 -23.10
CA SER A 696 -29.18 9.08 -21.66
C SER A 696 -27.77 9.29 -21.08
N VAL A 697 -26.79 8.52 -21.58
CA VAL A 697 -25.38 8.68 -21.18
C VAL A 697 -24.81 9.99 -21.71
N CYS A 698 -25.15 10.37 -22.94
CA CYS A 698 -24.75 11.67 -23.50
C CYS A 698 -25.27 12.82 -22.64
N GLY A 699 -26.55 12.76 -22.23
CA GLY A 699 -27.15 13.72 -21.31
C GLY A 699 -26.43 13.77 -19.97
N PHE A 700 -26.07 12.62 -19.39
CA PHE A 700 -25.29 12.54 -18.16
C PHE A 700 -23.90 13.19 -18.29
N ILE A 701 -23.17 12.91 -19.38
CA ILE A 701 -21.85 13.52 -19.64
C ILE A 701 -21.96 15.05 -19.71
N ILE A 702 -22.96 15.56 -20.42
CA ILE A 702 -23.21 17.01 -20.57
C ILE A 702 -23.49 17.63 -19.20
N GLU A 703 -24.36 17.00 -18.39
CA GLU A 703 -24.68 17.48 -17.05
C GLU A 703 -23.45 17.55 -16.13
N LYS A 704 -22.56 16.54 -16.18
CA LYS A 704 -21.31 16.56 -15.40
C LYS A 704 -20.31 17.58 -15.92
N CYS A 705 -20.21 17.79 -17.23
CA CYS A 705 -19.42 18.87 -17.83
C CYS A 705 -19.92 20.25 -17.36
N HIS A 706 -21.23 20.47 -17.36
CA HIS A 706 -21.85 21.70 -16.89
C HIS A 706 -21.63 21.93 -15.39
N SER A 707 -21.81 20.88 -14.58
CA SER A 707 -21.60 20.93 -13.14
C SER A 707 -20.16 21.29 -12.78
N MET A 708 -19.19 20.78 -13.53
CA MET A 708 -17.79 21.18 -13.39
C MET A 708 -17.56 22.64 -13.82
N CYS A 709 -18.17 23.09 -14.93
CA CYS A 709 -18.06 24.48 -15.40
C CYS A 709 -18.57 25.51 -14.38
N LYS A 710 -19.54 25.14 -13.52
CA LYS A 710 -20.08 26.05 -12.50
C LYS A 710 -19.02 26.46 -11.48
N SER A 711 -18.12 25.56 -11.07
CA SER A 711 -17.31 25.72 -9.86
C SER A 711 -16.18 26.73 -9.96
N TYR A 712 -15.67 27.00 -11.16
CA TYR A 712 -14.54 27.91 -11.40
C TYR A 712 -14.99 29.19 -12.09
N ARG A 713 -14.25 30.29 -11.83
CA ARG A 713 -14.52 31.60 -12.42
C ARG A 713 -14.04 31.68 -13.88
N LEU A 714 -14.51 32.69 -14.60
CA LEU A 714 -14.11 33.00 -16.00
C LEU A 714 -12.70 33.63 -16.11
N GLU A 715 -11.79 33.24 -15.24
CA GLU A 715 -10.43 33.78 -15.17
C GLU A 715 -9.46 32.90 -15.98
N ASP A 716 -8.41 33.50 -16.55
CA ASP A 716 -7.42 32.74 -17.33
C ASP A 716 -6.33 32.19 -16.40
N SER A 717 -6.55 31.00 -15.85
CA SER A 717 -5.57 30.28 -15.03
C SER A 717 -5.19 28.95 -15.69
N GLY A 718 -3.97 28.47 -15.41
CA GLY A 718 -3.50 27.18 -15.93
C GLY A 718 -4.40 26.01 -15.53
N GLU A 719 -4.94 26.03 -14.30
CA GLU A 719 -5.86 24.99 -13.80
C GLU A 719 -7.20 25.01 -14.55
N ILE A 720 -7.72 26.20 -14.88
CA ILE A 720 -8.97 26.37 -15.64
C ILE A 720 -8.81 25.81 -17.06
N LYS A 721 -7.66 26.05 -17.71
CA LYS A 721 -7.37 25.46 -19.04
C LYS A 721 -7.38 23.93 -19.02
N VAL A 722 -6.83 23.31 -17.98
CA VAL A 722 -6.88 21.84 -17.81
C VAL A 722 -8.32 21.36 -17.67
N MET A 723 -9.16 22.07 -16.90
CA MET A 723 -10.58 21.72 -16.76
C MET A 723 -11.35 21.88 -18.07
N GLU A 724 -11.14 22.97 -18.82
CA GLU A 724 -11.78 23.18 -20.12
C GLU A 724 -11.35 22.13 -21.15
N GLN A 725 -10.09 21.71 -21.14
CA GLN A 725 -9.60 20.63 -21.98
C GLN A 725 -10.26 19.29 -21.63
N LEU A 726 -10.47 19.01 -20.34
CA LEU A 726 -11.20 17.82 -19.90
C LEU A 726 -12.67 17.85 -20.37
N VAL A 727 -13.35 19.01 -20.28
CA VAL A 727 -14.71 19.19 -20.82
C VAL A 727 -14.73 18.90 -22.32
N CYS A 728 -13.83 19.52 -23.09
CA CYS A 728 -13.78 19.30 -24.55
C CYS A 728 -13.50 17.83 -24.89
N SER A 729 -12.58 17.20 -24.17
CA SER A 729 -12.26 15.78 -24.36
C SER A 729 -13.44 14.88 -24.04
N SER A 730 -14.22 15.22 -23.01
CA SER A 730 -15.41 14.48 -22.60
C SER A 730 -16.56 14.62 -23.59
N LEU A 731 -16.80 15.84 -24.09
CA LEU A 731 -17.79 16.07 -25.14
C LEU A 731 -17.43 15.36 -26.45
N SER A 732 -16.13 15.26 -26.76
CA SER A 732 -15.63 14.50 -27.92
C SER A 732 -15.87 12.99 -27.84
N LEU A 733 -16.22 12.44 -26.67
CA LEU A 733 -16.58 11.02 -26.55
C LEU A 733 -17.93 10.71 -27.22
N ILE A 734 -18.79 11.71 -27.36
CA ILE A 734 -20.13 11.58 -27.93
C ILE A 734 -20.04 11.46 -29.46
N ASP A 735 -20.67 10.42 -30.01
CA ASP A 735 -20.86 10.23 -31.45
C ASP A 735 -22.27 10.64 -31.87
N PHE A 736 -22.44 11.94 -32.13
CA PHE A 736 -23.69 12.48 -32.66
C PHE A 736 -24.09 11.87 -34.02
N LYS A 737 -23.18 11.22 -34.75
CA LYS A 737 -23.46 10.65 -36.09
C LYS A 737 -24.17 9.29 -36.00
N ARG A 738 -24.01 8.58 -34.87
CA ARG A 738 -24.63 7.26 -34.63
C ARG A 738 -25.96 7.31 -33.89
N ILE A 739 -26.29 8.44 -33.27
CA ILE A 739 -27.60 8.64 -32.64
C ILE A 739 -28.68 8.59 -33.73
N SER A 740 -29.71 7.76 -33.53
CA SER A 740 -30.73 7.49 -34.55
C SER A 740 -31.63 8.70 -34.84
N ASP A 741 -31.92 9.51 -33.81
CA ASP A 741 -32.76 10.70 -33.91
C ASP A 741 -31.90 11.96 -34.06
N MET A 742 -31.88 12.50 -35.27
CA MET A 742 -31.11 13.71 -35.59
C MET A 742 -31.63 14.95 -34.85
N ASP A 743 -32.92 15.02 -34.51
CA ASP A 743 -33.49 16.16 -33.78
C ASP A 743 -32.98 16.16 -32.33
N GLN A 744 -32.88 14.98 -31.69
CA GLN A 744 -32.25 14.82 -30.37
C GLN A 744 -30.78 15.21 -30.36
N CYS A 745 -30.03 14.94 -31.44
CA CYS A 745 -28.64 15.39 -31.55
C CYS A 745 -28.53 16.92 -31.49
N VAL A 746 -29.42 17.61 -32.23
CA VAL A 746 -29.46 19.07 -32.25
C VAL A 746 -29.84 19.62 -30.88
N GLU A 747 -30.81 19.01 -30.20
CA GLU A 747 -31.21 19.38 -28.84
C GLU A 747 -30.04 19.25 -27.84
N LEU A 748 -29.30 18.13 -27.87
CA LEU A 748 -28.12 17.94 -27.02
C LEU A 748 -27.02 18.96 -27.31
N LEU A 749 -26.76 19.28 -28.59
CA LEU A 749 -25.77 20.28 -28.98
C LEU A 749 -26.17 21.70 -28.55
N ILE A 750 -27.46 22.04 -28.65
CA ILE A 750 -28.02 23.30 -28.15
C ILE A 750 -27.87 23.36 -26.63
N ARG A 751 -28.18 22.27 -25.93
CA ARG A 751 -28.01 22.17 -24.47
C ARG A 751 -26.55 22.40 -24.06
N CYS A 752 -25.59 21.79 -24.76
CA CYS A 752 -24.16 22.06 -24.53
C CYS A 752 -23.83 23.55 -24.62
N ARG A 753 -24.34 24.23 -25.64
CA ARG A 753 -24.15 25.68 -25.85
C ARG A 753 -24.78 26.48 -24.71
N GLU A 754 -26.00 26.18 -24.33
CA GLU A 754 -26.72 26.92 -23.29
C GLU A 754 -26.05 26.77 -21.92
N GLU A 755 -25.64 25.56 -21.57
CA GLU A 755 -25.08 25.23 -20.26
C GLU A 755 -23.60 25.67 -20.09
N MET A 756 -22.83 25.73 -21.18
CA MET A 756 -21.37 25.95 -21.13
C MET A 756 -20.85 27.06 -22.05
N GLY A 757 -21.71 27.72 -22.83
CA GLY A 757 -21.31 28.65 -23.90
C GLY A 757 -20.61 29.94 -23.46
N LEU A 758 -20.53 30.22 -22.15
CA LEU A 758 -19.73 31.34 -21.64
C LEU A 758 -18.21 31.07 -21.73
N ARG A 759 -17.79 29.80 -21.77
CA ARG A 759 -16.39 29.37 -21.82
C ARG A 759 -15.91 29.34 -23.27
N GLN A 760 -14.88 30.13 -23.60
CA GLN A 760 -14.52 30.41 -25.00
C GLN A 760 -13.97 29.19 -25.75
N ASP A 761 -13.09 28.41 -25.12
CA ASP A 761 -12.53 27.22 -25.77
C ASP A 761 -13.56 26.08 -25.87
N VAL A 762 -14.41 25.91 -24.85
CA VAL A 762 -15.53 24.97 -24.89
C VAL A 762 -16.56 25.37 -25.95
N LEU A 763 -16.93 26.66 -26.04
CA LEU A 763 -17.85 27.17 -27.05
C LEU A 763 -17.30 26.94 -28.47
N ALA A 764 -16.02 27.22 -28.69
CA ALA A 764 -15.37 26.95 -29.96
C ALA A 764 -15.41 25.46 -30.32
N HIS A 765 -15.22 24.58 -29.33
CA HIS A 765 -15.33 23.13 -29.50
C HIS A 765 -16.75 22.70 -29.87
N ILE A 766 -17.78 23.24 -29.19
CA ILE A 766 -19.19 22.96 -29.49
C ILE A 766 -19.56 23.38 -30.92
N ILE A 767 -19.10 24.55 -31.37
CA ILE A 767 -19.32 25.02 -32.75
C ILE A 767 -18.71 24.03 -33.76
N ASN A 768 -17.49 23.53 -33.50
CA ASN A 768 -16.86 22.54 -34.37
C ASN A 768 -17.65 21.22 -34.42
N MET A 769 -18.12 20.72 -33.27
CA MET A 769 -18.99 19.52 -33.22
C MET A 769 -20.27 19.73 -34.02
N LEU A 770 -20.91 20.91 -33.90
CA LEU A 770 -22.11 21.25 -34.66
C LEU A 770 -21.81 21.35 -36.17
N PHE A 771 -20.66 21.90 -36.58
CA PHE A 771 -20.23 21.88 -37.98
C PHE A 771 -20.08 20.45 -38.52
N GLU A 772 -19.37 19.58 -37.80
CA GLU A 772 -19.19 18.19 -38.21
C GLU A 772 -20.52 17.44 -38.33
N PHE A 773 -21.40 17.62 -37.35
CA PHE A 773 -22.73 17.02 -37.38
C PHE A 773 -23.58 17.57 -38.54
N THR A 774 -23.54 18.88 -38.79
CA THR A 774 -24.27 19.51 -39.90
C THR A 774 -23.79 18.99 -41.26
N GLN A 775 -22.48 18.80 -41.43
CA GLN A 775 -21.91 18.19 -42.63
C GLN A 775 -22.35 16.72 -42.79
N PHE A 776 -22.39 15.96 -41.70
CA PHE A 776 -22.90 14.60 -41.71
C PHE A 776 -24.39 14.56 -42.11
N ALA A 777 -25.23 15.36 -41.47
CA ALA A 777 -26.66 15.45 -41.79
C ALA A 777 -26.89 15.83 -43.26
N HIS A 778 -26.10 16.75 -43.80
CA HIS A 778 -26.15 17.09 -45.23
C HIS A 778 -25.84 15.90 -46.14
N ARG A 779 -24.87 15.06 -45.79
CA ARG A 779 -24.49 13.89 -46.61
C ARG A 779 -25.49 12.75 -46.48
N THR A 780 -26.05 12.55 -45.30
CA THR A 780 -26.92 11.40 -44.99
C THR A 780 -28.38 11.62 -45.40
N LEU A 781 -28.91 12.85 -45.27
CA LEU A 781 -30.30 13.14 -45.61
C LEU A 781 -30.52 13.18 -47.13
N LYS A 782 -31.59 12.50 -47.58
CA LYS A 782 -32.06 12.52 -48.98
C LYS A 782 -32.50 13.94 -49.37
N ALA A 783 -32.28 14.29 -50.63
CA ALA A 783 -32.70 15.58 -51.17
C ALA A 783 -34.23 15.76 -51.04
N GLY A 784 -34.68 16.92 -50.55
CA GLY A 784 -36.08 17.22 -50.33
C GLY A 784 -36.29 18.31 -49.28
N LYS A 785 -37.57 18.65 -49.03
CA LYS A 785 -37.97 19.71 -48.08
C LYS A 785 -37.45 19.45 -46.66
N ARG A 786 -37.56 18.22 -46.15
CA ARG A 786 -37.07 17.83 -44.82
C ARG A 786 -35.58 18.11 -44.62
N LYS A 787 -34.74 17.80 -45.62
CA LYS A 787 -33.31 18.12 -45.59
C LYS A 787 -33.07 19.63 -45.54
N SER A 788 -33.75 20.38 -46.42
CA SER A 788 -33.64 21.84 -46.45
C SER A 788 -34.02 22.47 -45.10
N ASP A 789 -35.13 22.04 -44.52
CA ASP A 789 -35.64 22.56 -43.25
C ASP A 789 -34.69 22.20 -42.09
N PHE A 790 -34.21 20.95 -42.03
CA PHE A 790 -33.25 20.52 -41.01
C PHE A 790 -31.90 21.25 -41.11
N MET A 791 -31.36 21.39 -42.33
CA MET A 791 -30.13 22.15 -42.58
C MET A 791 -30.29 23.62 -42.18
N ARG A 792 -31.48 24.22 -42.42
CA ARG A 792 -31.79 25.58 -41.97
C ARG A 792 -31.73 25.70 -40.45
N VAL A 793 -32.26 24.74 -39.71
CA VAL A 793 -32.18 24.72 -38.25
C VAL A 793 -30.72 24.69 -37.77
N CYS A 794 -29.90 23.78 -38.33
CA CYS A 794 -28.49 23.66 -37.95
C CYS A 794 -27.68 24.93 -38.27
N ILE A 795 -27.83 25.47 -39.48
CA ILE A 795 -27.14 26.68 -39.94
C ILE A 795 -27.56 27.90 -39.12
N THR A 796 -28.84 28.04 -38.82
CA THR A 796 -29.35 29.16 -38.00
C THR A 796 -28.77 29.08 -36.60
N ASN A 797 -28.67 27.88 -36.01
CA ASN A 797 -28.01 27.70 -34.71
C ASN A 797 -26.52 28.10 -34.75
N LEU A 798 -25.80 27.75 -35.81
CA LEU A 798 -24.42 28.21 -36.01
C LEU A 798 -24.34 29.74 -36.11
N SER A 799 -25.21 30.37 -36.92
CA SER A 799 -25.27 31.83 -37.06
C SER A 799 -25.59 32.54 -35.74
N LEU A 800 -26.37 31.91 -34.85
CA LEU A 800 -26.69 32.44 -33.51
C LEU A 800 -25.56 32.23 -32.48
N THR A 801 -24.62 31.32 -32.75
CA THR A 801 -23.61 30.90 -31.77
C THR A 801 -22.24 31.51 -32.07
N ILE A 802 -21.84 31.57 -33.34
CA ILE A 802 -20.54 32.09 -33.78
C ILE A 802 -20.28 33.54 -33.30
N PRO A 803 -21.26 34.47 -33.28
CA PRO A 803 -21.03 35.82 -32.79
C PRO A 803 -20.58 35.91 -31.32
N ALA A 804 -20.86 34.89 -30.51
CA ALA A 804 -20.46 34.84 -29.10
C ALA A 804 -18.96 34.53 -28.89
N ILE A 805 -18.23 34.15 -29.95
CA ILE A 805 -16.78 33.99 -29.90
C ILE A 805 -16.10 35.37 -29.84
N ARG A 806 -15.30 35.56 -28.80
CA ARG A 806 -14.57 36.81 -28.52
C ARG A 806 -13.34 36.99 -29.40
N ASP A 807 -12.66 35.89 -29.71
CA ASP A 807 -11.48 35.92 -30.59
C ASP A 807 -11.90 36.20 -32.04
N PRO A 808 -11.52 37.37 -32.60
CA PRO A 808 -11.94 37.77 -33.94
C PRO A 808 -11.42 36.82 -35.01
N VAL A 809 -10.22 36.23 -34.85
CA VAL A 809 -9.62 35.35 -35.86
C VAL A 809 -10.38 34.02 -35.91
N LYS A 810 -10.65 33.41 -34.75
CA LYS A 810 -11.48 32.21 -34.65
C LYS A 810 -12.90 32.48 -35.17
N ARG A 811 -13.49 33.62 -34.80
CA ARG A 811 -14.84 34.02 -35.24
C ARG A 811 -14.92 34.14 -36.76
N VAL A 812 -14.01 34.88 -37.39
CA VAL A 812 -13.95 35.03 -38.85
C VAL A 812 -13.82 33.68 -39.53
N LYS A 813 -12.92 32.82 -39.05
CA LYS A 813 -12.74 31.46 -39.59
C LYS A 813 -14.04 30.64 -39.53
N MET A 814 -14.74 30.66 -38.39
CA MET A 814 -15.99 29.95 -38.21
C MET A 814 -17.13 30.55 -39.05
N THR A 815 -17.21 31.87 -39.20
CA THR A 815 -18.19 32.51 -40.10
C THR A 815 -17.98 32.07 -41.54
N VAL A 816 -16.73 31.99 -42.02
CA VAL A 816 -16.43 31.47 -43.38
C VAL A 816 -16.92 30.03 -43.53
N GLN A 817 -16.68 29.18 -42.53
CA GLN A 817 -17.17 27.81 -42.55
C GLN A 817 -18.70 27.76 -42.59
N ASN A 818 -19.42 28.64 -41.87
CA ASN A 818 -20.87 28.66 -41.92
C ASN A 818 -21.42 29.18 -43.27
N ILE A 819 -20.76 30.16 -43.89
CA ILE A 819 -21.09 30.60 -45.26
C ILE A 819 -20.95 29.43 -46.24
N GLN A 820 -19.90 28.62 -46.12
CA GLN A 820 -19.72 27.42 -46.94
C GLN A 820 -20.89 26.43 -46.74
N MET A 821 -21.34 26.22 -45.50
CA MET A 821 -22.52 25.39 -45.21
C MET A 821 -23.82 25.97 -45.79
N CYS A 822 -24.01 27.30 -45.73
CA CYS A 822 -25.13 27.99 -46.35
C CYS A 822 -25.17 27.77 -47.87
N LEU A 823 -24.01 27.85 -48.54
CA LEU A 823 -23.90 27.61 -49.98
C LEU A 823 -24.21 26.14 -50.32
N LEU A 824 -23.71 25.19 -49.53
CA LEU A 824 -24.01 23.76 -49.70
C LEU A 824 -25.51 23.45 -49.53
N ALA A 825 -26.20 24.18 -48.65
CA ALA A 825 -27.64 24.04 -48.42
C ALA A 825 -28.51 24.93 -49.34
N ASN A 826 -27.92 25.69 -50.28
CA ASN A 826 -28.58 26.67 -51.14
C ASN A 826 -29.41 27.73 -50.36
N PHE A 827 -28.90 28.16 -49.20
CA PHE A 827 -29.57 29.10 -48.30
C PHE A 827 -29.05 30.54 -48.48
N LEU A 828 -29.28 31.10 -49.68
CA LEU A 828 -28.79 32.42 -50.12
C LEU A 828 -29.12 33.61 -49.19
N PRO A 829 -30.31 33.70 -48.55
CA PRO A 829 -30.62 34.82 -47.66
C PRO A 829 -29.65 34.93 -46.46
N GLN A 830 -29.23 33.79 -45.91
CA GLN A 830 -28.31 33.75 -44.77
C GLN A 830 -26.88 34.12 -45.18
N VAL A 831 -26.45 33.74 -46.39
CA VAL A 831 -25.14 34.11 -46.94
C VAL A 831 -24.95 35.63 -46.94
N ASN A 832 -25.97 36.39 -47.32
CA ASN A 832 -25.90 37.85 -47.34
C ASN A 832 -25.85 38.44 -45.93
N SER A 833 -26.58 37.86 -44.97
CA SER A 833 -26.54 38.27 -43.56
C SER A 833 -25.14 38.02 -42.95
N GLU A 834 -24.54 36.86 -43.20
CA GLU A 834 -23.23 36.52 -42.65
C GLU A 834 -22.08 37.30 -43.28
N LYS A 835 -22.16 37.63 -44.58
CA LYS A 835 -21.23 38.58 -45.21
C LYS A 835 -21.25 39.93 -44.49
N CYS A 836 -22.43 40.47 -44.22
CA CYS A 836 -22.56 41.73 -43.47
C CYS A 836 -21.99 41.63 -42.04
N ALA A 837 -22.10 40.47 -41.39
CA ALA A 837 -21.52 40.23 -40.06
C ALA A 837 -19.99 40.08 -40.09
N MET A 838 -19.39 39.73 -41.23
CA MET A 838 -17.95 39.62 -41.42
C MET A 838 -17.28 40.99 -41.68
N TYR A 839 -18.02 41.92 -42.28
CA TYR A 839 -17.59 43.31 -42.50
C TYR A 839 -17.68 44.19 -41.24
N ARG A 840 -18.41 43.74 -40.22
CA ARG A 840 -18.51 44.37 -38.89
C ARG A 840 -17.53 43.69 -37.92
#